data_AF-A0A1E4K423-F1
#
_entry.id   AF-A0A1E4K423-F1
#
_cell.length_a   1.000
_cell.length_b   1.000
_cell.length_c   1.000
_cell.angle_alpha   90.00
_cell.angle_beta   90.00
_cell.angle_gamma   90.00
#
_symmetry.space_group_name_H-M   'P 1'
#
loop_
_entity.id
_entity.type
_entity.pdbx_description
1 polymer ?
#
loop_
_entity_poly.entity_id
_entity_poly.type
_entity_poly.pdbx_seq_one_letter_code
_entity_poly.pdbx_strand_id
1 'polypeptide(L)'
;MSLNPLRRFRIWLLAAAALFAAADAAAQSRFVVTDPRDSGPGTLRDAINQANANPDRSTIDFDIDTNGFGSGPWRIVPRSNLPEFKTPVIVRGYSQPGAIPPTSVGNGKFMIEIDTGNVEYGLLFVRGAENSIVNGFSFVNGHGTSPALLIMADGVRATANVIGIHADGTPDPYGGIGIGAVCGNGIVIGGPQPTSGNLIYGARSGILITGANHVVQNNWLGMDPIGGSPLNGMILRDGLLSGKIAVNPPKHLLNVYTADVQKSYFGLRDSLIADNRFTLVQDNAIRLLGGNLNPTSGNTIQRNVFGRDVWGVGNAYVDVAVRLSDDARDNLVSDNIIGRANSGLLLGDALQSPPTLAGSGNRLSRNLQFDVAYTMIGLDAANHFAPLNNDPRDADSGPDGLQNHPELSSASAAGGVEGRLNAAPQGRYTVEFFVGASCHPSGRGAADFYLGSTEVATDANGSATFSTLFPQRPFGGLRAGDQVSATATDAAGNTSEMSRCLKLEAAVQPTLVLAPLGSPRPAMDTSLTISATISGSTSHPPGGEIAFFASTATGRRELGRATISGGRAALATPAQGFFVNAGRYQIEAEYAGDGYHSPTRTAAQSLVVFRPAIATLDYTWSSPVRRDLSNGEREYYETPSRTWRRLGSKPDDVWVDSERFGGARLDSMVVRDAGGVYQQIDTRGQRSALNSRAIRANAQIVDLLQADQDVRTDAIVRDPSAGWLLVHCAFVIDNCERADRLDINLEYEFVLSGEFNGDGLTDLAWRNRSSGDITIWLMDGEKPLRSYDIQPSNGAQLVAAADVNGDGYDDLVWQAPSGLIISLMDQGLPRRDLNVALPSTTTAAIGSTHLASRGDRDYGFGHLLLRDSASGEALVWRDARLFGSGLVVTPQTLYLDPNYDVERTR
;
A
#
# COMPACT_ATOMS: atom_id res chain seq x y z
N MET A 1 -28.31 -3.08 26.49
CA MET A 1 -27.21 -2.75 27.43
C MET A 1 -26.25 -3.93 27.51
N SER A 2 -25.20 -3.93 26.69
CA SER A 2 -24.11 -4.90 26.74
C SER A 2 -22.88 -4.24 26.11
N LEU A 3 -21.83 -4.02 26.90
CA LEU A 3 -20.60 -3.38 26.43
C LEU A 3 -19.60 -4.42 25.92
N ASN A 4 -18.99 -4.08 24.77
CA ASN A 4 -18.02 -4.80 23.94
C ASN A 4 -16.82 -5.41 24.75
N PRO A 5 -16.37 -6.65 24.45
CA PRO A 5 -15.29 -7.37 25.15
C PRO A 5 -13.97 -6.58 25.32
N LEU A 6 -13.60 -5.77 24.33
CA LEU A 6 -12.37 -4.97 24.36
C LEU A 6 -12.39 -3.85 25.42
N ARG A 7 -13.58 -3.34 25.77
CA ARG A 7 -13.74 -2.38 26.87
C ARG A 7 -13.67 -3.07 28.23
N ARG A 8 -14.14 -4.32 28.35
CA ARG A 8 -13.99 -5.10 29.60
C ARG A 8 -12.51 -5.37 29.88
N PHE A 9 -11.72 -5.71 28.87
CA PHE A 9 -10.28 -5.94 29.02
C PHE A 9 -9.53 -4.67 29.46
N ARG A 10 -9.87 -3.50 28.89
CA ARG A 10 -9.30 -2.20 29.31
C ARG A 10 -9.72 -1.77 30.72
N ILE A 11 -10.97 -2.04 31.11
CA ILE A 11 -11.46 -1.75 32.47
C ILE A 11 -10.80 -2.68 33.48
N TRP A 12 -10.56 -3.95 33.13
CA TRP A 12 -9.79 -4.89 33.97
C TRP A 12 -8.31 -4.49 34.09
N LEU A 13 -7.68 -4.00 33.02
CA LEU A 13 -6.30 -3.48 33.06
C LEU A 13 -6.17 -2.21 33.90
N LEU A 14 -7.14 -1.30 33.82
CA LEU A 14 -7.18 -0.09 34.64
C LEU A 14 -7.52 -0.38 36.10
N ALA A 15 -8.40 -1.36 36.37
CA ALA A 15 -8.70 -1.82 37.73
C ALA A 15 -7.53 -2.62 38.33
N ALA A 16 -6.82 -3.42 37.53
CA ALA A 16 -5.60 -4.10 37.96
C ALA A 16 -4.47 -3.10 38.21
N ALA A 17 -4.26 -2.11 37.34
CA ALA A 17 -3.28 -1.04 37.56
C ALA A 17 -3.62 -0.17 38.79
N ALA A 18 -4.91 0.09 39.05
CA ALA A 18 -5.37 0.79 40.24
C ALA A 18 -5.27 -0.07 41.52
N LEU A 19 -5.47 -1.39 41.45
CA LEU A 19 -5.19 -2.31 42.55
C LEU A 19 -3.67 -2.50 42.79
N PHE A 20 -2.86 -2.47 41.74
CA PHE A 20 -1.39 -2.50 41.83
C PHE A 20 -0.82 -1.21 42.42
N ALA A 21 -1.45 -0.04 42.16
CA ALA A 21 -1.10 1.22 42.79
C ALA A 21 -1.64 1.34 44.23
N ALA A 22 -2.77 0.69 44.55
CA ALA A 22 -3.37 0.73 45.89
C ALA A 22 -2.72 -0.25 46.90
N ALA A 23 -1.96 -1.25 46.43
CA ALA A 23 -1.21 -2.17 47.29
C ALA A 23 0.12 -1.59 47.82
N ASP A 24 0.56 -0.44 47.32
CA ASP A 24 1.83 0.21 47.69
C ASP A 24 1.72 1.16 48.91
N ALA A 25 0.54 1.26 49.54
CA ALA A 25 0.24 2.25 50.58
C ALA A 25 0.03 1.67 51.99
N ALA A 26 0.25 0.37 52.21
CA ALA A 26 0.34 -0.19 53.56
C ALA A 26 1.78 0.01 54.07
N ALA A 27 1.96 0.44 55.32
CA ALA A 27 3.25 0.82 55.89
C ALA A 27 4.31 -0.28 55.75
N GLN A 28 5.10 -0.24 54.67
CA GLN A 28 6.24 -1.12 54.47
C GLN A 28 7.37 -0.69 55.41
N SER A 29 7.87 -1.62 56.20
CA SER A 29 9.08 -1.39 56.98
C SER A 29 10.24 -1.07 56.03
N ARG A 30 10.86 0.10 56.25
CA ARG A 30 11.94 0.62 55.43
C ARG A 30 13.25 0.57 56.20
N PHE A 31 14.23 -0.12 55.64
CA PHE A 31 15.57 -0.26 56.20
C PHE A 31 16.57 0.43 55.29
N VAL A 32 17.51 1.16 55.87
CA VAL A 32 18.49 1.95 55.10
C VAL A 32 19.88 1.45 55.42
N VAL A 33 20.62 1.09 54.36
CA VAL A 33 22.03 0.74 54.41
C VAL A 33 22.84 2.04 54.37
N THR A 34 23.54 2.33 55.45
CA THR A 34 24.37 3.54 55.61
C THR A 34 25.86 3.23 55.68
N ASP A 35 26.22 1.95 55.72
CA ASP A 35 27.59 1.47 55.92
C ASP A 35 27.95 0.38 54.90
N PRO A 36 29.02 0.55 54.09
CA PRO A 36 29.40 -0.41 53.06
C PRO A 36 30.14 -1.65 53.61
N ARG A 37 30.47 -1.69 54.90
CA ARG A 37 31.18 -2.82 55.51
C ARG A 37 30.29 -4.08 55.54
N ASP A 38 30.92 -5.24 55.71
CA ASP A 38 30.25 -6.55 55.67
C ASP A 38 29.24 -6.79 56.82
N SER A 39 29.50 -6.24 58.01
CA SER A 39 28.68 -6.52 59.20
C SER A 39 28.73 -5.37 60.22
N GLY A 40 27.72 -5.35 61.09
CA GLY A 40 27.48 -4.29 62.07
C GLY A 40 26.21 -3.49 61.75
N PRO A 41 25.76 -2.61 62.67
CA PRO A 41 24.58 -1.79 62.46
C PRO A 41 24.68 -0.94 61.18
N GLY A 42 23.58 -0.88 60.41
CA GLY A 42 23.50 -0.06 59.19
C GLY A 42 24.17 -0.67 57.95
N THR A 43 24.69 -1.90 58.04
CA THR A 43 25.22 -2.65 56.88
C THR A 43 24.12 -3.34 56.09
N LEU A 44 24.40 -3.76 54.86
CA LEU A 44 23.47 -4.58 54.07
C LEU A 44 23.08 -5.86 54.80
N ARG A 45 24.03 -6.52 55.49
CA ARG A 45 23.77 -7.72 56.29
C ARG A 45 22.75 -7.47 57.40
N ASP A 46 22.88 -6.33 58.09
CA ASP A 46 21.95 -5.91 59.14
C ASP A 46 20.56 -5.61 58.57
N ALA A 47 20.48 -4.86 57.47
CA ALA A 47 19.22 -4.56 56.79
C ALA A 47 18.47 -5.82 56.31
N ILE A 48 19.19 -6.83 55.80
CA ILE A 48 18.58 -8.11 55.41
C ILE A 48 18.02 -8.84 56.62
N ASN A 49 18.75 -8.89 57.74
CA ASN A 49 18.27 -9.54 58.96
C ASN A 49 17.01 -8.86 59.51
N GLN A 50 16.96 -7.52 59.46
CA GLN A 50 15.79 -6.76 59.87
C GLN A 50 14.59 -6.98 58.92
N ALA A 51 14.82 -7.02 57.62
CA ALA A 51 13.78 -7.37 56.64
C ALA A 51 13.22 -8.77 56.88
N ASN A 52 14.09 -9.76 57.13
CA ASN A 52 13.68 -11.13 57.43
C ASN A 52 12.93 -11.28 58.77
N ALA A 53 13.11 -10.35 59.71
CA ALA A 53 12.36 -10.32 60.97
C ALA A 53 10.94 -9.77 60.78
N ASN A 54 10.63 -9.16 59.63
CA ASN A 54 9.31 -8.66 59.29
C ASN A 54 8.57 -9.60 58.33
N PRO A 55 7.35 -10.04 58.68
CA PRO A 55 6.54 -10.89 57.80
C PRO A 55 5.98 -10.13 56.59
N ASP A 56 5.76 -8.82 56.73
CA ASP A 56 5.27 -7.96 55.65
C ASP A 56 6.40 -7.56 54.70
N ARG A 57 6.02 -7.17 53.47
CA ARG A 57 6.99 -6.76 52.45
C ARG A 57 7.80 -5.56 52.93
N SER A 58 9.11 -5.71 53.00
CA SER A 58 10.02 -4.65 53.44
C SER A 58 10.69 -3.96 52.24
N THR A 59 11.18 -2.73 52.44
CA THR A 59 12.04 -2.04 51.46
C THR A 59 13.43 -1.85 52.06
N ILE A 60 14.46 -2.19 51.30
CA ILE A 60 15.87 -1.90 51.62
C ILE A 60 16.38 -0.84 50.65
N ASP A 61 16.76 0.30 51.22
CA ASP A 61 17.40 1.42 50.51
C ASP A 61 18.84 1.63 50.95
N PHE A 62 19.55 2.50 50.25
CA PHE A 62 20.94 2.83 50.45
C PHE A 62 21.06 4.35 50.60
N ASP A 63 21.80 4.78 51.62
CA ASP A 63 22.18 6.15 51.88
C ASP A 63 23.53 6.17 52.61
N ILE A 64 24.53 5.59 51.94
CA ILE A 64 25.90 5.49 52.47
C ILE A 64 26.52 6.89 52.50
N ASP A 65 27.02 7.28 53.67
CA ASP A 65 27.51 8.63 53.94
C ASP A 65 28.81 8.94 53.17
N THR A 66 28.74 9.98 52.33
CA THR A 66 29.88 10.48 51.56
C THR A 66 30.98 11.09 52.43
N ASN A 67 30.64 11.57 53.63
CA ASN A 67 31.62 12.16 54.55
C ASN A 67 32.41 11.08 55.30
N GLY A 68 31.78 9.95 55.62
CA GLY A 68 32.40 8.82 56.31
C GLY A 68 33.19 7.87 55.41
N PHE A 69 32.75 7.68 54.15
CA PHE A 69 33.29 6.64 53.26
C PHE A 69 33.73 7.14 51.88
N GLY A 70 33.82 8.47 51.68
CA GLY A 70 34.19 9.08 50.40
C GLY A 70 33.04 9.09 49.38
N SER A 71 33.29 9.62 48.18
CA SER A 71 32.25 9.91 47.17
C SER A 71 31.64 8.70 46.45
N GLY A 72 32.04 7.48 46.81
CA GLY A 72 31.67 6.25 46.09
C GLY A 72 32.29 6.14 44.68
N PRO A 73 31.95 5.08 43.91
CA PRO A 73 31.04 3.99 44.25
C PRO A 73 31.54 3.16 45.45
N TRP A 74 30.61 2.57 46.19
CA TRP A 74 30.92 1.79 47.39
C TRP A 74 30.84 0.30 47.11
N ARG A 75 31.92 -0.40 47.44
CA ARG A 75 32.04 -1.85 47.33
C ARG A 75 31.76 -2.51 48.67
N ILE A 76 30.76 -3.38 48.69
CA ILE A 76 30.45 -4.30 49.79
C ILE A 76 31.18 -5.61 49.49
N VAL A 77 32.10 -6.01 50.38
CA VAL A 77 32.87 -7.25 50.27
C VAL A 77 32.43 -8.21 51.38
N PRO A 78 31.50 -9.15 51.11
CA PRO A 78 31.03 -10.07 52.14
C PRO A 78 32.16 -11.00 52.60
N ARG A 79 32.35 -11.12 53.92
CA ARG A 79 33.37 -12.04 54.50
C ARG A 79 32.85 -13.48 54.63
N SER A 80 31.53 -13.64 54.53
CA SER A 80 30.78 -14.88 54.50
C SER A 80 29.48 -14.63 53.73
N ASN A 81 28.76 -15.68 53.33
CA ASN A 81 27.47 -15.53 52.65
C ASN A 81 26.58 -14.51 53.37
N LEU A 82 26.01 -13.56 52.62
CA LEU A 82 24.97 -12.68 53.16
C LEU A 82 23.76 -13.53 53.58
N PRO A 83 22.96 -13.09 54.57
CA PRO A 83 21.74 -13.78 54.94
C PRO A 83 20.82 -13.91 53.72
N GLU A 84 20.15 -15.05 53.59
CA GLU A 84 19.16 -15.27 52.54
C GLU A 84 17.89 -14.46 52.83
N PHE A 85 17.22 -13.94 51.79
CA PHE A 85 15.91 -13.31 51.93
C PHE A 85 14.85 -14.38 52.12
N LYS A 86 14.06 -14.25 53.20
CA LYS A 86 13.01 -15.20 53.64
C LYS A 86 11.62 -14.60 53.63
N THR A 87 11.51 -13.29 53.39
CA THR A 87 10.26 -12.54 53.34
C THR A 87 10.27 -11.62 52.11
N PRO A 88 9.10 -11.20 51.60
CA PRO A 88 9.05 -10.36 50.41
C PRO A 88 9.81 -9.05 50.62
N VAL A 89 10.64 -8.64 49.65
CA VAL A 89 11.48 -7.44 49.80
C VAL A 89 11.64 -6.67 48.50
N ILE A 90 11.76 -5.34 48.59
CA ILE A 90 12.22 -4.47 47.50
C ILE A 90 13.62 -3.97 47.87
N VAL A 91 14.64 -4.44 47.16
CA VAL A 91 16.04 -4.05 47.38
C VAL A 91 16.46 -3.08 46.26
N ARG A 92 16.68 -1.80 46.61
CA ARG A 92 16.86 -0.72 45.62
C ARG A 92 18.26 -0.13 45.66
N GLY A 93 19.19 -0.66 44.87
CA GLY A 93 20.54 -0.08 44.74
C GLY A 93 20.53 1.35 44.17
N TYR A 94 19.58 1.67 43.30
CA TYR A 94 19.38 3.03 42.77
C TYR A 94 18.83 4.05 43.78
N SER A 95 18.48 3.63 45.00
CA SER A 95 18.09 4.57 46.04
C SER A 95 19.28 5.37 46.59
N GLN A 96 20.52 4.88 46.41
CA GLN A 96 21.73 5.56 46.82
C GLN A 96 21.87 6.93 46.12
N PRO A 97 22.03 8.03 46.88
CA PRO A 97 22.37 9.32 46.30
C PRO A 97 23.56 9.27 45.34
N GLY A 98 23.38 9.88 44.16
CA GLY A 98 24.38 9.88 43.09
C GLY A 98 24.26 8.73 42.10
N ALA A 99 23.42 7.72 42.36
CA ALA A 99 23.03 6.71 41.39
C ALA A 99 22.01 7.28 40.38
N ILE A 100 22.07 6.82 39.14
CA ILE A 100 21.19 7.27 38.06
C ILE A 100 20.59 6.02 37.40
N PRO A 101 19.28 5.76 37.52
CA PRO A 101 18.64 4.68 36.78
C PRO A 101 18.80 4.86 35.26
N PRO A 102 18.88 3.78 34.48
CA PRO A 102 18.95 3.86 33.03
C PRO A 102 17.70 4.53 32.45
N THR A 103 17.90 5.50 31.56
CA THR A 103 16.81 6.22 30.87
C THR A 103 16.65 5.81 29.40
N SER A 104 17.59 5.04 28.85
CA SER A 104 17.57 4.52 27.47
C SER A 104 18.39 3.22 27.36
N VAL A 105 18.70 2.78 26.14
CA VAL A 105 19.63 1.68 25.80
C VAL A 105 21.02 2.05 26.36
N GLY A 106 21.35 1.58 27.56
CA GLY A 106 22.67 1.77 28.19
C GLY A 106 22.63 1.71 29.72
N ASN A 107 23.81 1.56 30.34
CA ASN A 107 23.94 1.44 31.79
C ASN A 107 23.58 2.75 32.50
N GLY A 108 22.75 2.64 33.54
CA GLY A 108 22.63 3.69 34.55
C GLY A 108 23.95 3.92 35.28
N LYS A 109 24.02 4.97 36.10
CA LYS A 109 25.15 5.16 37.03
C LYS A 109 24.88 4.33 38.28
N PHE A 110 25.67 3.29 38.49
CA PHE A 110 25.60 2.45 39.68
C PHE A 110 26.49 3.03 40.78
N MET A 111 26.05 2.93 42.02
CA MET A 111 26.84 3.38 43.18
C MET A 111 27.12 2.27 44.19
N ILE A 112 26.40 1.14 44.10
CA ILE A 112 26.52 0.02 45.02
C ILE A 112 27.05 -1.20 44.26
N GLU A 113 28.21 -1.66 44.67
CA GLU A 113 28.88 -2.85 44.13
C GLU A 113 28.95 -3.95 45.19
N ILE A 114 28.63 -5.19 44.81
CA ILE A 114 28.78 -6.38 45.62
C ILE A 114 29.92 -7.21 45.01
N ASP A 115 31.04 -7.26 45.71
CA ASP A 115 32.18 -8.10 45.36
C ASP A 115 31.93 -9.50 45.93
N THR A 116 31.60 -10.45 45.07
CA THR A 116 31.22 -11.79 45.53
C THR A 116 32.42 -12.58 46.04
N GLY A 117 33.61 -12.36 45.50
CA GLY A 117 34.81 -13.12 45.86
C GLY A 117 34.55 -14.62 46.00
N ASN A 118 34.76 -15.15 47.22
CA ASN A 118 34.67 -16.58 47.52
C ASN A 118 33.33 -17.02 48.16
N VAL A 119 32.27 -16.19 48.10
CA VAL A 119 30.95 -16.60 48.60
C VAL A 119 30.23 -17.54 47.63
N GLU A 120 29.24 -18.28 48.12
CA GLU A 120 28.44 -19.19 47.29
C GLU A 120 27.47 -18.45 46.37
N TYR A 121 27.04 -17.24 46.73
CA TYR A 121 26.12 -16.38 45.98
C TYR A 121 26.24 -14.91 46.42
N GLY A 122 26.00 -13.96 45.51
CA GLY A 122 25.93 -12.54 45.87
C GLY A 122 24.71 -12.23 46.74
N LEU A 123 23.51 -12.40 46.18
CA LEU A 123 22.24 -12.34 46.92
C LEU A 123 21.40 -13.59 46.66
N LEU A 124 20.69 -14.07 47.69
CA LEU A 124 19.87 -15.28 47.63
C LEU A 124 18.43 -15.00 48.09
N PHE A 125 17.45 -15.33 47.24
CA PHE A 125 16.02 -15.30 47.55
C PHE A 125 15.50 -16.74 47.66
N VAL A 126 14.96 -17.13 48.81
CA VAL A 126 14.40 -18.48 49.03
C VAL A 126 12.88 -18.42 49.25
N ARG A 127 12.22 -19.58 49.30
CA ARG A 127 10.79 -19.69 49.63
C ARG A 127 10.45 -18.85 50.86
N GLY A 128 9.40 -18.04 50.75
CA GLY A 128 9.03 -16.97 51.67
C GLY A 128 9.36 -15.56 51.12
N ALA A 129 10.34 -15.43 50.22
CA ALA A 129 10.70 -14.16 49.59
C ALA A 129 10.00 -13.93 48.24
N GLU A 130 8.80 -14.46 48.06
CA GLU A 130 8.07 -14.34 46.81
C GLU A 130 7.78 -12.88 46.44
N ASN A 131 7.71 -12.60 45.13
CA ASN A 131 7.42 -11.25 44.59
C ASN A 131 8.44 -10.17 45.00
N SER A 132 9.64 -10.57 45.41
CA SER A 132 10.73 -9.64 45.72
C SER A 132 11.24 -8.93 44.46
N ILE A 133 11.84 -7.76 44.64
CA ILE A 133 12.45 -6.96 43.57
C ILE A 133 13.89 -6.64 43.94
N VAL A 134 14.82 -6.79 42.99
CA VAL A 134 16.22 -6.39 43.12
C VAL A 134 16.68 -5.61 41.89
N ASN A 135 17.17 -4.39 42.10
CA ASN A 135 17.67 -3.53 41.03
C ASN A 135 18.83 -2.62 41.45
N GLY A 136 19.60 -2.13 40.46
CA GLY A 136 20.59 -1.07 40.66
C GLY A 136 21.89 -1.50 41.33
N PHE A 137 22.25 -2.77 41.24
CA PHE A 137 23.52 -3.30 41.75
C PHE A 137 24.51 -3.61 40.65
N SER A 138 25.79 -3.40 40.96
CA SER A 138 26.92 -4.03 40.27
C SER A 138 27.37 -5.27 41.05
N PHE A 139 27.62 -6.38 40.36
CA PHE A 139 28.20 -7.61 40.93
C PHE A 139 29.51 -7.94 40.22
N VAL A 140 30.56 -8.21 40.99
CA VAL A 140 31.92 -8.40 40.45
C VAL A 140 32.65 -9.55 41.15
N ASN A 141 33.79 -9.96 40.58
CA ASN A 141 34.67 -10.98 41.16
C ASN A 141 33.96 -12.31 41.49
N GLY A 142 33.22 -12.85 40.53
CA GLY A 142 32.58 -14.17 40.67
C GLY A 142 33.51 -15.32 40.30
N HIS A 143 33.25 -16.49 40.86
CA HIS A 143 34.09 -17.67 40.64
C HIS A 143 33.27 -18.95 40.47
N GLY A 144 33.82 -19.90 39.72
CA GLY A 144 33.33 -21.29 39.66
C GLY A 144 31.90 -21.42 39.12
N THR A 145 30.96 -21.74 40.03
CA THR A 145 29.52 -21.88 39.74
C THR A 145 28.67 -20.97 40.63
N SER A 146 29.29 -20.02 41.34
CA SER A 146 28.59 -19.11 42.26
C SER A 146 27.80 -18.05 41.47
N PRO A 147 26.48 -17.97 41.64
CA PRO A 147 25.66 -16.95 40.98
C PRO A 147 25.80 -15.57 41.62
N ALA A 148 25.74 -14.49 40.83
CA ALA A 148 25.63 -13.14 41.39
C ALA A 148 24.29 -12.95 42.10
N LEU A 149 23.22 -13.42 41.44
CA LEU A 149 21.87 -13.48 41.99
C LEU A 149 21.37 -14.93 41.93
N LEU A 150 21.07 -15.51 43.09
CA LEU A 150 20.40 -16.80 43.21
C LEU A 150 18.95 -16.59 43.61
N ILE A 151 18.03 -17.01 42.75
CA ILE A 151 16.60 -16.86 42.93
C ILE A 151 15.99 -18.26 42.99
N MET A 152 15.42 -18.58 44.14
CA MET A 152 14.76 -19.84 44.45
C MET A 152 13.35 -19.64 45.02
N ALA A 153 12.75 -18.50 44.72
CA ALA A 153 11.41 -18.09 45.14
C ALA A 153 10.59 -17.64 43.92
N ASP A 154 9.27 -17.73 44.03
CA ASP A 154 8.37 -17.39 42.95
C ASP A 154 8.21 -15.87 42.79
N GLY A 155 7.98 -15.42 41.56
CA GLY A 155 7.60 -14.03 41.26
C GLY A 155 8.71 -12.98 41.47
N VAL A 156 9.93 -13.38 41.77
CA VAL A 156 11.05 -12.45 42.00
C VAL A 156 11.40 -11.73 40.70
N ARG A 157 11.71 -10.43 40.80
CA ARG A 157 12.09 -9.57 39.68
C ARG A 157 13.53 -9.08 39.85
N ALA A 158 14.40 -9.46 38.93
CA ALA A 158 15.76 -8.95 38.82
C ALA A 158 15.87 -8.04 37.60
N THR A 159 15.99 -6.74 37.82
CA THR A 159 15.89 -5.73 36.76
C THR A 159 17.01 -4.71 36.88
N ALA A 160 17.57 -4.22 35.76
CA ALA A 160 18.54 -3.13 35.74
C ALA A 160 19.72 -3.34 36.71
N ASN A 161 20.27 -4.57 36.74
CA ASN A 161 21.52 -4.89 37.42
C ASN A 161 22.63 -5.06 36.39
N VAL A 162 23.87 -4.85 36.83
CA VAL A 162 25.07 -5.12 36.03
C VAL A 162 25.91 -6.19 36.71
N ILE A 163 26.39 -7.16 35.95
CA ILE A 163 27.19 -8.29 36.44
C ILE A 163 28.45 -8.39 35.59
N GLY A 164 29.61 -8.41 36.24
CA GLY A 164 30.92 -8.46 35.62
C GLY A 164 31.46 -7.11 35.14
N ILE A 165 30.90 -6.02 35.63
CA ILE A 165 31.37 -4.65 35.35
C ILE A 165 31.29 -3.90 36.66
N HIS A 166 32.38 -3.24 37.02
CA HIS A 166 32.44 -2.38 38.20
C HIS A 166 31.43 -1.25 38.12
N ALA A 167 31.02 -0.72 39.28
CA ALA A 167 30.08 0.39 39.35
C ALA A 167 30.56 1.67 38.62
N ASP A 168 31.87 1.83 38.45
CA ASP A 168 32.49 2.92 37.67
C ASP A 168 32.49 2.68 36.14
N GLY A 169 31.97 1.53 35.70
CA GLY A 169 31.89 1.12 34.29
C GLY A 169 33.13 0.38 33.79
N THR A 170 34.13 0.12 34.62
CA THR A 170 35.30 -0.67 34.19
C THR A 170 34.95 -2.17 34.14
N PRO A 171 35.31 -2.92 33.08
CA PRO A 171 34.98 -4.34 32.97
C PRO A 171 35.75 -5.21 33.98
N ASP A 172 35.06 -6.17 34.60
CA ASP A 172 35.64 -7.22 35.48
C ASP A 172 34.91 -8.55 35.23
N PRO A 173 35.38 -9.37 34.25
CA PRO A 173 34.69 -10.58 33.82
C PRO A 173 34.21 -11.44 35.00
N TYR A 174 32.89 -11.66 35.09
CA TYR A 174 32.31 -12.21 36.32
C TYR A 174 32.77 -13.64 36.63
N GLY A 175 33.13 -14.49 35.67
CA GLY A 175 33.70 -15.83 35.91
C GLY A 175 32.78 -16.89 36.54
N GLY A 176 31.70 -16.50 37.24
CA GLY A 176 30.65 -17.35 37.81
C GLY A 176 29.37 -17.38 36.96
N ILE A 177 28.23 -17.66 37.58
CA ILE A 177 26.92 -17.58 36.90
C ILE A 177 26.36 -16.17 37.08
N GLY A 178 25.81 -15.55 36.04
CA GLY A 178 25.18 -14.23 36.19
C GLY A 178 23.96 -14.31 37.11
N ILE A 179 22.86 -14.84 36.59
CA ILE A 179 21.61 -15.01 37.33
C ILE A 179 21.22 -16.48 37.33
N GLY A 180 21.14 -17.10 38.51
CA GLY A 180 20.61 -18.43 38.71
C GLY A 180 19.18 -18.36 39.23
N ALA A 181 18.19 -18.58 38.37
CA ALA A 181 16.77 -18.63 38.68
C ALA A 181 16.31 -20.10 38.67
N VAL A 182 16.51 -20.80 39.78
CA VAL A 182 16.28 -22.25 39.88
C VAL A 182 15.25 -22.56 40.95
N CYS A 183 14.36 -23.51 40.70
CA CYS A 183 13.32 -23.92 41.65
C CYS A 183 12.33 -22.81 42.06
N GLY A 184 11.97 -21.92 41.13
CA GLY A 184 10.89 -20.96 41.29
C GLY A 184 10.12 -20.77 39.98
N ASN A 185 8.94 -20.16 40.03
CA ASN A 185 8.08 -19.85 38.88
C ASN A 185 7.82 -18.33 38.78
N GLY A 186 7.42 -17.83 37.62
CA GLY A 186 6.98 -16.43 37.49
C GLY A 186 8.10 -15.39 37.63
N ILE A 187 9.36 -15.81 37.55
CA ILE A 187 10.52 -14.94 37.72
C ILE A 187 10.65 -14.01 36.50
N VAL A 188 10.90 -12.72 36.76
CA VAL A 188 11.17 -11.72 35.72
C VAL A 188 12.65 -11.34 35.76
N ILE A 189 13.37 -11.59 34.68
CA ILE A 189 14.74 -11.15 34.49
C ILE A 189 14.74 -10.10 33.38
N GLY A 190 14.98 -8.86 33.75
CA GLY A 190 14.89 -7.72 32.86
C GLY A 190 13.50 -7.09 32.91
N GLY A 191 12.82 -6.97 31.77
CA GLY A 191 11.43 -6.52 31.72
C GLY A 191 11.00 -6.01 30.35
N PRO A 192 9.75 -5.52 30.20
CA PRO A 192 9.22 -5.09 28.92
C PRO A 192 9.81 -3.77 28.40
N GLN A 193 10.43 -2.98 29.27
CA GLN A 193 11.11 -1.74 28.89
C GLN A 193 12.60 -2.01 28.69
N PRO A 194 13.26 -1.40 27.68
CA PRO A 194 14.70 -1.53 27.49
C PRO A 194 15.53 -1.14 28.72
N THR A 195 15.03 -0.19 29.53
CA THR A 195 15.68 0.26 30.78
C THR A 195 15.61 -0.75 31.91
N SER A 196 14.80 -1.80 31.80
CA SER A 196 14.71 -2.86 32.81
C SER A 196 15.77 -3.95 32.64
N GLY A 197 16.46 -3.98 31.49
CA GLY A 197 17.42 -5.03 31.13
C GLY A 197 18.58 -5.17 32.11
N ASN A 198 18.99 -6.41 32.39
CA ASN A 198 20.25 -6.66 33.08
C ASN A 198 21.38 -6.75 32.05
N LEU A 199 22.58 -6.30 32.43
CA LEU A 199 23.80 -6.47 31.65
C LEU A 199 24.70 -7.51 32.31
N ILE A 200 25.07 -8.55 31.55
CA ILE A 200 25.88 -9.66 32.03
C ILE A 200 27.14 -9.79 31.16
N TYR A 201 28.30 -9.62 31.79
CA TYR A 201 29.59 -9.57 31.14
C TYR A 201 30.56 -10.60 31.72
N GLY A 202 31.24 -11.36 30.85
CA GLY A 202 32.29 -12.29 31.25
C GLY A 202 31.87 -13.42 32.19
N ALA A 203 30.58 -13.73 32.29
CA ALA A 203 30.10 -14.83 33.12
C ALA A 203 30.43 -16.18 32.47
N ARG A 204 30.58 -17.23 33.29
CA ARG A 204 30.67 -18.60 32.81
C ARG A 204 29.37 -19.04 32.12
N SER A 205 28.23 -18.74 32.73
CA SER A 205 26.92 -18.86 32.09
C SER A 205 26.11 -17.63 32.46
N GLY A 206 25.39 -17.05 31.51
CA GLY A 206 24.70 -15.79 31.73
C GLY A 206 23.51 -15.94 32.67
N ILE A 207 22.50 -16.69 32.21
CA ILE A 207 21.28 -16.99 32.95
C ILE A 207 21.08 -18.50 33.00
N LEU A 208 20.93 -19.04 34.20
CA LEU A 208 20.47 -20.42 34.39
C LEU A 208 19.03 -20.36 34.89
N ILE A 209 18.08 -20.97 34.17
CA ILE A 209 16.66 -20.83 34.50
C ILE A 209 15.91 -22.15 34.41
N THR A 210 15.10 -22.46 35.42
CA THR A 210 14.23 -23.63 35.47
C THR A 210 12.90 -23.24 36.11
N GLY A 211 11.81 -23.98 35.83
CA GLY A 211 10.46 -23.66 36.32
C GLY A 211 9.52 -23.21 35.20
N ALA A 212 8.47 -22.47 35.53
CA ALA A 212 7.45 -22.07 34.57
C ALA A 212 7.04 -20.59 34.65
N ASN A 213 6.45 -20.09 33.56
CA ASN A 213 5.85 -18.75 33.45
C ASN A 213 6.85 -17.61 33.66
N HIS A 214 8.10 -17.79 33.24
CA HIS A 214 9.13 -16.76 33.37
C HIS A 214 9.06 -15.72 32.26
N VAL A 215 9.61 -14.54 32.54
CA VAL A 215 9.86 -13.50 31.54
C VAL A 215 11.32 -13.12 31.57
N VAL A 216 12.06 -13.45 30.52
CA VAL A 216 13.45 -13.03 30.30
C VAL A 216 13.45 -12.07 29.12
N GLN A 217 13.46 -10.77 29.42
CA GLN A 217 13.24 -9.76 28.39
C GLN A 217 14.18 -8.56 28.48
N ASN A 218 14.65 -8.07 27.33
CA ASN A 218 15.54 -6.91 27.19
C ASN A 218 16.90 -7.03 27.90
N ASN A 219 17.39 -8.23 28.19
CA ASN A 219 18.71 -8.42 28.81
C ASN A 219 19.84 -8.42 27.77
N TRP A 220 21.03 -8.00 28.20
CA TRP A 220 22.21 -7.89 27.37
C TRP A 220 23.30 -8.82 27.91
N LEU A 221 23.79 -9.72 27.07
CA LEU A 221 24.73 -10.76 27.46
C LEU A 221 25.97 -10.75 26.56
N GLY A 222 27.14 -10.78 27.19
CA GLY A 222 28.43 -10.78 26.48
C GLY A 222 28.76 -9.45 25.80
N MET A 223 28.31 -8.34 26.38
CA MET A 223 28.45 -7.00 25.81
C MET A 223 29.09 -6.05 26.82
N ASP A 224 29.94 -5.14 26.36
CA ASP A 224 30.56 -4.12 27.21
C ASP A 224 29.60 -2.96 27.55
N PRO A 225 30.00 -2.05 28.46
CA PRO A 225 29.16 -0.92 28.89
C PRO A 225 28.77 0.08 27.80
N ILE A 226 29.52 0.16 26.69
CA ILE A 226 29.25 1.08 25.58
C ILE A 226 28.54 0.39 24.41
N GLY A 227 28.10 -0.86 24.59
CA GLY A 227 27.38 -1.62 23.58
C GLY A 227 28.27 -2.35 22.56
N GLY A 228 29.57 -2.43 22.82
CA GLY A 228 30.55 -3.17 22.02
C GLY A 228 30.73 -4.63 22.48
N SER A 229 31.50 -5.39 21.70
CA SER A 229 31.76 -6.82 21.91
C SER A 229 33.26 -7.12 22.10
N PRO A 230 33.84 -6.89 23.30
CA PRO A 230 35.25 -7.11 23.54
C PRO A 230 35.56 -8.60 23.75
N LEU A 231 36.70 -9.06 23.23
CA LEU A 231 37.11 -10.47 23.32
C LEU A 231 37.26 -10.97 24.77
N ASN A 232 37.68 -10.11 25.70
CA ASN A 232 37.92 -10.48 27.10
C ASN A 232 36.63 -10.56 27.95
N GLY A 233 35.46 -10.33 27.35
CA GLY A 233 34.16 -10.21 28.03
C GLY A 233 33.11 -11.25 27.67
N MET A 234 33.52 -12.26 26.92
CA MET A 234 32.68 -13.35 26.41
C MET A 234 31.98 -14.14 27.52
N ILE A 235 30.74 -14.57 27.27
CA ILE A 235 30.10 -15.62 28.08
C ILE A 235 30.73 -16.97 27.70
N LEU A 236 31.38 -17.65 28.65
CA LEU A 236 32.24 -18.82 28.37
C LEU A 236 31.49 -20.13 28.06
N ARG A 237 30.19 -20.20 28.37
CA ARG A 237 29.31 -21.31 28.03
C ARG A 237 28.04 -20.76 27.42
N ASP A 238 26.88 -21.15 27.96
CA ASP A 238 25.59 -20.72 27.45
C ASP A 238 25.20 -19.32 27.97
N GLY A 239 24.63 -18.50 27.09
CA GLY A 239 24.02 -17.22 27.43
C GLY A 239 22.81 -17.42 28.35
N LEU A 240 21.89 -18.28 27.93
CA LEU A 240 20.78 -18.78 28.72
C LEU A 240 20.73 -20.30 28.63
N LEU A 241 20.76 -20.98 29.78
CA LEU A 241 20.63 -22.43 29.90
C LEU A 241 19.40 -22.81 30.71
N SER A 242 18.65 -23.79 30.21
CA SER A 242 17.56 -24.42 30.93
C SER A 242 17.61 -25.96 30.89
N GLY A 243 16.77 -26.61 31.71
CA GLY A 243 16.66 -28.06 31.79
C GLY A 243 17.91 -28.73 32.34
N LYS A 244 18.66 -28.01 33.19
CA LYS A 244 19.75 -28.55 33.98
C LYS A 244 19.90 -27.74 35.25
N ILE A 245 19.87 -28.40 36.40
CA ILE A 245 20.22 -27.77 37.67
C ILE A 245 21.74 -27.85 37.80
N ALA A 246 22.43 -26.85 37.25
CA ALA A 246 23.88 -26.70 37.39
C ALA A 246 24.28 -25.99 38.70
N VAL A 247 23.31 -25.43 39.42
CA VAL A 247 23.50 -24.81 40.74
C VAL A 247 22.71 -25.62 41.76
N ASN A 248 23.43 -26.37 42.59
CA ASN A 248 22.80 -27.02 43.73
C ASN A 248 22.39 -25.94 44.77
N PRO A 249 21.24 -26.11 45.45
CA PRO A 249 20.95 -25.31 46.62
C PRO A 249 22.12 -25.37 47.60
N PRO A 250 22.42 -24.26 48.32
CA PRO A 250 23.31 -24.28 49.48
C PRO A 250 22.98 -25.47 50.38
N LYS A 251 24.01 -26.11 50.95
CA LYS A 251 23.83 -27.40 51.66
C LYS A 251 22.78 -27.36 52.76
N HIS A 252 22.64 -26.22 53.45
CA HIS A 252 21.65 -26.03 54.52
C HIS A 252 20.20 -25.95 54.00
N LEU A 253 19.99 -25.72 52.70
CA LEU A 253 18.68 -25.61 52.06
C LEU A 253 18.22 -26.90 51.39
N LEU A 254 19.03 -27.96 51.36
CA LEU A 254 18.68 -29.23 50.72
C LEU A 254 17.47 -29.94 51.37
N ASN A 255 17.15 -29.61 52.62
CA ASN A 255 15.95 -30.11 53.29
C ASN A 255 14.66 -29.43 52.78
N VAL A 256 14.76 -28.19 52.30
CA VAL A 256 13.64 -27.42 51.73
C VAL A 256 13.52 -27.70 50.23
N TYR A 257 14.65 -27.70 49.55
CA TYR A 257 14.78 -28.00 48.13
C TYR A 257 15.32 -29.41 47.96
N THR A 258 14.51 -30.40 48.33
CA THR A 258 14.85 -31.82 48.17
C THR A 258 15.09 -32.16 46.70
N ALA A 259 15.74 -33.29 46.42
CA ALA A 259 15.97 -33.74 45.05
C ALA A 259 14.66 -33.83 44.24
N ASP A 260 13.56 -34.22 44.87
CA ASP A 260 12.25 -34.32 44.20
C ASP A 260 11.63 -32.94 43.93
N VAL A 261 11.78 -32.00 44.86
CA VAL A 261 11.41 -30.60 44.62
C VAL A 261 12.22 -30.06 43.45
N GLN A 262 13.54 -30.22 43.45
CA GLN A 262 14.40 -29.77 42.35
C GLN A 262 13.97 -30.35 41.00
N LYS A 263 13.73 -31.67 40.92
CA LYS A 263 13.22 -32.33 39.71
C LYS A 263 11.87 -31.78 39.23
N SER A 264 11.00 -31.35 40.14
CA SER A 264 9.69 -30.79 39.77
C SER A 264 9.77 -29.45 39.02
N TYR A 265 10.92 -28.76 39.06
CA TYR A 265 11.16 -27.50 38.37
C TYR A 265 12.14 -27.65 37.20
N PHE A 266 12.55 -28.85 36.81
CA PHE A 266 13.70 -29.05 35.92
C PHE A 266 13.53 -28.40 34.53
N GLY A 267 12.43 -28.71 33.83
CA GLY A 267 12.13 -28.13 32.53
C GLY A 267 11.59 -26.71 32.61
N LEU A 268 11.97 -25.88 31.65
CA LEU A 268 11.40 -24.53 31.48
C LEU A 268 10.09 -24.61 30.72
N ARG A 269 9.02 -24.01 31.26
CA ARG A 269 7.70 -24.09 30.65
C ARG A 269 7.01 -22.76 30.51
N ASP A 270 6.24 -22.61 29.45
CA ASP A 270 5.32 -21.48 29.25
C ASP A 270 6.00 -20.11 29.46
N SER A 271 7.28 -20.02 29.12
CA SER A 271 8.12 -18.85 29.44
C SER A 271 8.42 -18.02 28.19
N LEU A 272 8.50 -16.71 28.39
CA LEU A 272 8.84 -15.75 27.35
C LEU A 272 10.33 -15.38 27.43
N ILE A 273 11.08 -15.63 26.36
CA ILE A 273 12.46 -15.18 26.18
C ILE A 273 12.47 -14.23 24.99
N ALA A 274 12.45 -12.93 25.22
CA ALA A 274 12.27 -11.98 24.14
C ALA A 274 13.13 -10.72 24.20
N ASP A 275 13.40 -10.14 23.04
CA ASP A 275 14.05 -8.82 22.94
C ASP A 275 15.43 -8.76 23.63
N ASN A 276 16.05 -9.92 23.91
CA ASN A 276 17.39 -10.00 24.51
C ASN A 276 18.46 -9.89 23.43
N ARG A 277 19.66 -9.45 23.84
CA ARG A 277 20.84 -9.35 22.97
C ARG A 277 21.93 -10.28 23.49
N PHE A 278 22.32 -11.24 22.66
CA PHE A 278 23.41 -12.16 22.90
C PHE A 278 24.55 -11.82 21.97
N THR A 279 25.49 -11.03 22.46
CA THR A 279 26.51 -10.40 21.62
C THR A 279 27.75 -11.28 21.46
N LEU A 280 28.30 -11.79 22.56
CA LEU A 280 29.50 -12.63 22.55
C LEU A 280 29.33 -13.83 23.49
N VAL A 281 29.01 -15.00 22.93
CA VAL A 281 28.74 -16.24 23.67
C VAL A 281 29.52 -17.39 23.05
N GLN A 282 30.27 -18.12 23.86
CA GLN A 282 31.16 -19.17 23.37
C GLN A 282 30.41 -20.41 22.89
N ASP A 283 29.36 -20.84 23.61
CA ASP A 283 28.56 -22.02 23.27
C ASP A 283 27.19 -21.57 22.71
N ASN A 284 26.08 -21.90 23.38
CA ASN A 284 24.74 -21.58 22.90
C ASN A 284 24.28 -20.26 23.51
N ALA A 285 23.82 -19.31 22.70
CA ALA A 285 23.16 -18.12 23.24
C ALA A 285 21.90 -18.50 24.02
N ILE A 286 21.06 -19.39 23.48
CA ILE A 286 19.96 -20.01 24.22
C ILE A 286 20.01 -21.53 24.04
N ARG A 287 20.01 -22.26 25.16
CA ARG A 287 19.91 -23.71 25.19
C ARG A 287 18.77 -24.18 26.08
N LEU A 288 17.80 -24.87 25.48
CA LEU A 288 16.67 -25.48 26.17
C LEU A 288 16.80 -27.02 26.14
N LEU A 289 16.84 -27.63 27.33
CA LEU A 289 16.94 -29.09 27.51
C LEU A 289 15.59 -29.64 28.02
N GLY A 290 14.98 -30.60 27.34
CA GLY A 290 13.67 -31.15 27.70
C GLY A 290 13.67 -32.03 28.95
N GLY A 291 14.53 -33.05 29.02
CA GLY A 291 14.65 -34.02 30.11
C GLY A 291 13.41 -34.90 30.31
N ASN A 292 13.62 -36.17 30.71
CA ASN A 292 12.54 -37.15 30.87
C ASN A 292 11.61 -36.95 32.09
N LEU A 293 11.92 -36.02 33.01
CA LEU A 293 11.20 -35.86 34.28
C LEU A 293 10.14 -34.74 34.25
N ASN A 294 10.42 -33.64 33.55
CA ASN A 294 9.50 -32.54 33.31
C ASN A 294 9.94 -31.84 32.02
N PRO A 295 9.20 -31.99 30.91
CA PRO A 295 9.65 -31.52 29.62
C PRO A 295 9.75 -29.98 29.60
N THR A 296 10.79 -29.47 28.95
CA THR A 296 10.87 -28.06 28.54
C THR A 296 9.95 -27.84 27.34
N SER A 297 8.85 -27.11 27.54
CA SER A 297 7.81 -26.96 26.53
C SER A 297 6.97 -25.69 26.64
N GLY A 298 6.30 -25.29 25.56
CA GLY A 298 5.42 -24.12 25.56
C GLY A 298 6.14 -22.78 25.61
N ASN A 299 7.47 -22.75 25.46
CA ASN A 299 8.25 -21.52 25.57
C ASN A 299 8.20 -20.72 24.27
N THR A 300 8.26 -19.40 24.39
CA THR A 300 8.34 -18.49 23.25
C THR A 300 9.68 -17.75 23.26
N ILE A 301 10.53 -18.03 22.28
CA ILE A 301 11.81 -17.35 22.02
C ILE A 301 11.61 -16.40 20.85
N GLN A 302 11.49 -15.10 21.10
CA GLN A 302 11.15 -14.17 20.03
C GLN A 302 11.87 -12.82 20.04
N ARG A 303 12.14 -12.25 18.87
CA ARG A 303 12.77 -10.92 18.70
C ARG A 303 14.12 -10.76 19.42
N ASN A 304 14.80 -11.85 19.70
CA ASN A 304 16.16 -11.80 20.23
C ASN A 304 17.14 -11.50 19.10
N VAL A 305 18.27 -10.89 19.44
CA VAL A 305 19.36 -10.59 18.52
C VAL A 305 20.60 -11.37 18.95
N PHE A 306 21.20 -12.10 18.01
CA PHE A 306 22.34 -12.98 18.27
C PHE A 306 23.55 -12.58 17.41
N GLY A 307 24.75 -12.66 18.00
CA GLY A 307 26.04 -12.43 17.34
C GLY A 307 26.17 -11.06 16.66
N ARG A 308 25.43 -10.07 17.17
CA ARG A 308 25.53 -8.67 16.72
C ARG A 308 25.63 -7.76 17.92
N ASP A 309 26.58 -6.83 17.87
CA ASP A 309 26.67 -5.73 18.83
C ASP A 309 25.76 -4.57 18.41
N VAL A 310 25.68 -3.51 19.24
CA VAL A 310 24.81 -2.36 18.97
C VAL A 310 25.25 -1.59 17.72
N TRP A 311 26.54 -1.66 17.40
CA TRP A 311 27.18 -0.87 16.36
C TRP A 311 27.28 -1.60 15.01
N GLY A 312 27.08 -2.92 14.99
CA GLY A 312 27.21 -3.76 13.80
C GLY A 312 28.64 -3.91 13.28
N VAL A 313 29.66 -3.57 14.08
CA VAL A 313 31.07 -3.47 13.63
C VAL A 313 32.07 -4.21 14.53
N GLY A 314 31.67 -4.68 15.71
CA GLY A 314 32.55 -5.39 16.64
C GLY A 314 32.77 -6.88 16.29
N ASN A 315 33.47 -7.60 17.16
CA ASN A 315 33.73 -9.05 17.07
C ASN A 315 32.58 -9.92 17.62
N ALA A 316 31.34 -9.44 17.57
CA ALA A 316 30.19 -10.17 18.08
C ALA A 316 30.05 -11.54 17.39
N TYR A 317 29.79 -12.57 18.19
CA TYR A 317 29.78 -13.95 17.75
C TYR A 317 29.04 -14.85 18.76
N VAL A 318 28.30 -15.82 18.25
CA VAL A 318 27.75 -16.93 19.06
C VAL A 318 28.04 -18.26 18.35
N ASP A 319 28.35 -19.34 19.06
CA ASP A 319 28.50 -20.64 18.38
C ASP A 319 27.14 -21.15 17.89
N VAL A 320 26.14 -21.22 18.78
CA VAL A 320 24.76 -21.57 18.39
C VAL A 320 23.78 -20.51 18.89
N ALA A 321 22.91 -19.98 18.03
CA ALA A 321 21.93 -18.98 18.49
C ALA A 321 20.84 -19.59 19.37
N VAL A 322 20.16 -20.64 18.88
CA VAL A 322 19.16 -21.37 19.68
C VAL A 322 19.34 -22.87 19.49
N ARG A 323 19.46 -23.60 20.60
CA ARG A 323 19.45 -25.06 20.62
C ARG A 323 18.30 -25.58 21.47
N LEU A 324 17.47 -26.41 20.87
CA LEU A 324 16.47 -27.23 21.55
C LEU A 324 16.96 -28.68 21.51
N SER A 325 17.03 -29.37 22.64
CA SER A 325 17.49 -30.76 22.67
C SER A 325 16.91 -31.51 23.87
N ASP A 326 17.21 -32.81 23.96
CA ASP A 326 16.80 -33.68 25.05
C ASP A 326 15.27 -33.68 25.24
N ASP A 327 14.50 -33.85 24.16
CA ASP A 327 13.02 -33.90 24.15
C ASP A 327 12.30 -32.57 24.46
N ALA A 328 12.99 -31.43 24.27
CA ALA A 328 12.34 -30.12 24.27
C ALA A 328 11.31 -30.02 23.13
N ARG A 329 10.05 -29.69 23.44
CA ARG A 329 8.89 -29.82 22.54
C ARG A 329 7.95 -28.62 22.62
N ASP A 330 7.09 -28.43 21.63
CA ASP A 330 6.03 -27.40 21.66
C ASP A 330 6.55 -25.97 21.93
N ASN A 331 7.77 -25.64 21.48
CA ASN A 331 8.35 -24.30 21.65
C ASN A 331 8.18 -23.47 20.38
N LEU A 332 7.91 -22.17 20.53
CA LEU A 332 7.90 -21.21 19.42
C LEU A 332 9.21 -20.44 19.39
N VAL A 333 9.97 -20.56 18.31
CA VAL A 333 11.13 -19.71 18.03
C VAL A 333 10.76 -18.82 16.85
N SER A 334 10.53 -17.53 17.09
CA SER A 334 10.07 -16.65 16.03
C SER A 334 10.65 -15.25 15.99
N ASP A 335 10.70 -14.66 14.80
CA ASP A 335 11.04 -13.23 14.63
C ASP A 335 12.43 -12.86 15.19
N ASN A 336 13.34 -13.83 15.36
CA ASN A 336 14.69 -13.59 15.86
C ASN A 336 15.62 -13.14 14.72
N ILE A 337 16.66 -12.38 15.08
CA ILE A 337 17.70 -11.92 14.15
C ILE A 337 19.01 -12.60 14.56
N ILE A 338 19.50 -13.49 13.71
CA ILE A 338 20.73 -14.24 13.94
C ILE A 338 21.81 -13.71 13.00
N GLY A 339 22.90 -13.19 13.56
CA GLY A 339 24.08 -12.74 12.84
C GLY A 339 25.33 -13.45 13.35
N ARG A 340 26.35 -13.66 12.50
CA ARG A 340 27.70 -14.12 12.91
C ARG A 340 27.66 -15.27 13.90
N ALA A 341 27.00 -16.34 13.50
CA ALA A 341 26.92 -17.56 14.27
C ALA A 341 27.58 -18.72 13.55
N ASN A 342 28.14 -19.71 14.27
CA ASN A 342 28.46 -20.96 13.61
C ASN A 342 27.15 -21.63 13.16
N SER A 343 26.18 -21.79 14.04
CA SER A 343 24.87 -22.38 13.74
C SER A 343 23.73 -21.47 14.19
N GLY A 344 22.67 -21.39 13.38
CA GLY A 344 21.48 -20.60 13.72
C GLY A 344 20.60 -21.33 14.72
N LEU A 345 19.72 -22.20 14.21
CA LEU A 345 18.72 -22.92 14.99
C LEU A 345 19.01 -24.43 14.91
N LEU A 346 19.10 -25.12 16.04
CA LEU A 346 19.36 -26.56 16.09
C LEU A 346 18.34 -27.28 16.96
N LEU A 347 17.80 -28.40 16.46
CA LEU A 347 16.89 -29.31 17.16
C LEU A 347 17.60 -30.61 17.55
N GLY A 348 18.69 -30.47 18.32
CA GLY A 348 19.39 -31.60 18.93
C GLY A 348 20.82 -31.26 19.33
N ASP A 349 21.54 -32.26 19.81
CA ASP A 349 22.96 -32.18 20.16
C ASP A 349 23.71 -33.42 19.62
N ALA A 350 24.42 -33.22 18.50
CA ALA A 350 25.22 -34.26 17.85
C ALA A 350 26.55 -34.56 18.56
N LEU A 351 27.00 -33.67 19.44
CA LEU A 351 28.28 -33.82 20.15
C LEU A 351 28.18 -34.74 21.37
N GLN A 352 26.96 -35.16 21.74
CA GLN A 352 26.73 -36.17 22.77
C GLN A 352 26.69 -37.57 22.16
N SER A 353 27.11 -38.57 22.93
CA SER A 353 27.05 -39.99 22.54
C SER A 353 26.22 -40.77 23.57
N PRO A 354 25.01 -41.23 23.20
CA PRO A 354 24.32 -41.02 21.92
C PRO A 354 23.84 -39.55 21.74
N PRO A 355 23.59 -39.10 20.50
CA PRO A 355 23.01 -37.78 20.24
C PRO A 355 21.68 -37.60 20.97
N THR A 356 21.43 -36.39 21.48
CA THR A 356 20.12 -36.05 22.09
C THR A 356 19.30 -35.24 21.10
N LEU A 357 18.06 -35.64 20.87
CA LEU A 357 17.16 -35.03 19.89
C LEU A 357 16.15 -34.12 20.60
N ALA A 358 15.65 -33.09 19.92
CA ALA A 358 14.47 -32.37 20.40
C ALA A 358 13.20 -33.25 20.27
N GLY A 359 12.11 -32.82 20.90
CA GLY A 359 10.79 -33.38 20.65
C GLY A 359 10.13 -32.75 19.41
N SER A 360 8.84 -33.02 19.23
CA SER A 360 8.02 -32.43 18.16
C SER A 360 7.32 -31.12 18.58
N GLY A 361 6.64 -30.47 17.65
CA GLY A 361 5.84 -29.27 17.87
C GLY A 361 6.67 -27.99 17.99
N ASN A 362 7.96 -28.02 17.67
CA ASN A 362 8.81 -26.85 17.77
C ASN A 362 8.63 -25.95 16.54
N ARG A 363 7.78 -24.92 16.67
CA ARG A 363 7.49 -23.99 15.58
C ARG A 363 8.62 -23.00 15.38
N LEU A 364 9.22 -23.00 14.19
CA LEU A 364 10.24 -22.04 13.78
C LEU A 364 9.63 -21.10 12.74
N SER A 365 9.52 -19.81 13.05
CA SER A 365 8.79 -18.90 12.15
C SER A 365 9.43 -17.52 12.03
N ARG A 366 9.57 -17.01 10.81
CA ARG A 366 10.11 -15.65 10.55
C ARG A 366 11.48 -15.35 11.18
N ASN A 367 12.31 -16.36 11.47
CA ASN A 367 13.66 -16.14 11.97
C ASN A 367 14.58 -15.76 10.80
N LEU A 368 15.34 -14.68 10.97
CA LEU A 368 16.29 -14.19 9.98
C LEU A 368 17.70 -14.67 10.33
N GLN A 369 18.45 -15.13 9.33
CA GLN A 369 19.79 -15.66 9.49
C GLN A 369 20.75 -14.99 8.51
N PHE A 370 21.65 -14.17 9.03
CA PHE A 370 22.68 -13.41 8.33
C PHE A 370 24.06 -13.92 8.71
N ASP A 371 24.96 -14.14 7.76
CA ASP A 371 26.38 -14.45 8.07
C ASP A 371 26.53 -15.62 9.08
N VAL A 372 25.75 -16.68 8.87
CA VAL A 372 25.80 -17.90 9.69
C VAL A 372 26.58 -18.95 8.91
N ALA A 373 27.59 -19.57 9.53
CA ALA A 373 28.47 -20.55 8.87
C ALA A 373 27.74 -21.87 8.53
N TYR A 374 26.67 -22.17 9.26
CA TYR A 374 25.74 -23.28 9.06
C TYR A 374 24.31 -22.74 9.27
N THR A 375 23.69 -22.19 8.21
CA THR A 375 22.29 -21.68 8.22
C THR A 375 21.23 -22.77 8.37
N MET A 376 21.65 -24.02 8.50
CA MET A 376 20.75 -25.15 8.54
C MET A 376 19.96 -25.13 9.85
N ILE A 377 18.63 -25.22 9.73
CA ILE A 377 17.78 -25.68 10.83
C ILE A 377 18.12 -27.16 10.99
N GLY A 378 19.06 -27.51 11.86
CA GLY A 378 19.46 -28.90 12.01
C GLY A 378 18.35 -29.70 12.68
N LEU A 379 17.61 -30.53 11.94
CA LEU A 379 16.54 -31.36 12.49
C LEU A 379 17.02 -32.72 13.02
N ASP A 380 18.16 -33.21 12.54
CA ASP A 380 18.65 -34.54 12.91
C ASP A 380 20.10 -34.53 13.41
N ALA A 381 20.27 -34.63 14.72
CA ALA A 381 21.57 -34.72 15.36
C ALA A 381 22.34 -36.02 15.04
N ALA A 382 21.65 -37.11 14.69
CA ALA A 382 22.29 -38.38 14.36
C ALA A 382 23.00 -38.31 12.99
N ASN A 383 22.48 -37.50 12.07
CA ASN A 383 23.06 -37.26 10.76
C ASN A 383 23.99 -36.03 10.72
N HIS A 384 24.53 -35.63 11.87
CA HIS A 384 25.34 -34.41 12.02
C HIS A 384 24.64 -33.17 11.44
N PHE A 385 23.31 -33.13 11.53
CA PHE A 385 22.47 -32.07 10.99
C PHE A 385 22.64 -31.85 9.48
N ALA A 386 22.91 -32.92 8.72
CA ALA A 386 22.94 -32.89 7.26
C ALA A 386 21.51 -32.75 6.68
N PRO A 387 21.34 -32.13 5.51
CA PRO A 387 20.00 -31.83 5.02
C PRO A 387 19.28 -33.13 4.68
N LEU A 388 18.05 -33.24 5.13
CA LEU A 388 17.23 -34.41 4.82
C LEU A 388 16.67 -34.28 3.39
N ASN A 389 16.57 -35.43 2.71
CA ASN A 389 15.97 -35.47 1.38
C ASN A 389 14.47 -35.66 1.55
N ASN A 390 13.69 -34.94 0.73
CA ASN A 390 12.26 -35.15 0.70
C ASN A 390 11.91 -36.58 0.27
N ASP A 391 11.03 -37.22 1.02
CA ASP A 391 10.53 -38.57 0.76
C ASP A 391 9.03 -38.58 0.40
N PRO A 392 8.48 -39.68 -0.16
CA PRO A 392 7.06 -39.77 -0.43
C PRO A 392 6.23 -39.85 0.85
N ARG A 393 5.33 -38.87 1.04
CA ARG A 393 4.33 -38.80 2.12
C ARG A 393 4.84 -38.50 3.52
N ASP A 394 6.14 -38.21 3.70
CA ASP A 394 6.70 -37.71 4.96
C ASP A 394 6.40 -38.67 6.12
N ALA A 395 6.89 -39.91 5.96
CA ALA A 395 6.64 -41.01 6.89
C ALA A 395 7.69 -41.08 8.02
N ASP A 396 8.59 -40.12 8.06
CA ASP A 396 9.71 -40.07 8.99
C ASP A 396 9.25 -39.75 10.43
N SER A 397 10.16 -40.03 11.37
CA SER A 397 9.94 -39.77 12.78
C SER A 397 11.22 -39.22 13.41
N GLY A 398 11.08 -38.22 14.28
CA GLY A 398 12.20 -37.49 14.89
C GLY A 398 11.76 -36.11 15.36
N PRO A 399 12.71 -35.22 15.68
CA PRO A 399 12.42 -33.80 15.93
C PRO A 399 11.57 -33.22 14.81
N ASP A 400 10.44 -32.62 15.18
CA ASP A 400 9.47 -32.07 14.24
C ASP A 400 9.06 -33.01 13.10
N GLY A 401 8.99 -34.32 13.39
CA GLY A 401 8.61 -35.34 12.41
C GLY A 401 9.59 -35.50 11.24
N LEU A 402 10.73 -34.80 11.26
CA LEU A 402 11.65 -34.66 10.13
C LEU A 402 10.95 -34.14 8.86
N GLN A 403 9.98 -33.24 9.04
CA GLN A 403 9.09 -32.79 8.00
C GLN A 403 9.80 -32.34 6.71
N ASN A 404 9.28 -32.80 5.59
CA ASN A 404 9.74 -32.41 4.26
C ASN A 404 9.67 -30.90 4.03
N HIS A 405 10.67 -30.37 3.33
CA HIS A 405 10.76 -28.94 3.02
C HIS A 405 10.13 -28.62 1.66
N PRO A 406 9.70 -27.36 1.41
CA PRO A 406 9.23 -26.95 0.10
C PRO A 406 10.29 -27.15 -1.01
N GLU A 407 9.83 -27.43 -2.23
CA GLU A 407 10.63 -27.48 -3.45
C GLU A 407 10.21 -26.34 -4.38
N LEU A 408 11.05 -25.32 -4.50
CA LEU A 408 10.77 -24.14 -5.34
C LEU A 408 11.12 -24.45 -6.80
N SER A 409 10.22 -24.11 -7.73
CA SER A 409 10.36 -24.40 -9.15
C SER A 409 10.56 -23.16 -10.02
N SER A 410 9.94 -22.03 -9.66
CA SER A 410 10.12 -20.76 -10.36
C SER A 410 10.05 -19.61 -9.36
N ALA A 411 10.83 -18.56 -9.58
CA ALA A 411 10.75 -17.35 -8.79
C ALA A 411 11.24 -16.14 -9.59
N SER A 412 10.58 -15.00 -9.42
CA SER A 412 10.87 -13.80 -10.20
C SER A 412 11.13 -12.60 -9.30
N ALA A 413 11.99 -11.70 -9.75
CA ALA A 413 12.17 -10.36 -9.20
C ALA A 413 10.89 -9.52 -9.27
N ALA A 414 9.88 -9.94 -10.05
CA ALA A 414 8.54 -9.37 -10.02
C ALA A 414 7.68 -9.89 -8.84
N GLY A 415 8.17 -10.82 -8.02
CA GLY A 415 7.56 -11.22 -6.73
C GLY A 415 6.74 -12.50 -6.76
N GLY A 416 6.62 -13.16 -7.91
CA GLY A 416 6.02 -14.48 -8.07
C GLY A 416 6.96 -15.58 -7.60
N VAL A 417 6.44 -16.54 -6.85
CA VAL A 417 7.14 -17.77 -6.45
C VAL A 417 6.21 -18.96 -6.60
N GLU A 418 6.72 -20.03 -7.21
CA GLU A 418 6.03 -21.30 -7.38
C GLU A 418 6.85 -22.45 -6.83
N GLY A 419 6.14 -23.50 -6.44
CA GLY A 419 6.78 -24.72 -5.99
C GLY A 419 5.77 -25.81 -5.64
N ARG A 420 6.31 -26.85 -5.02
CA ARG A 420 5.57 -28.00 -4.53
C ARG A 420 5.97 -28.31 -3.09
N LEU A 421 5.05 -28.92 -2.36
CA LEU A 421 5.30 -29.58 -1.09
C LEU A 421 4.85 -31.04 -1.21
N ASN A 422 5.71 -31.96 -0.79
CA ASN A 422 5.35 -33.36 -0.54
C ASN A 422 5.39 -33.58 0.96
N ALA A 423 4.25 -33.88 1.58
CA ALA A 423 4.14 -34.05 3.02
C ALA A 423 3.05 -35.08 3.35
N ALA A 424 2.66 -35.19 4.63
CA ALA A 424 1.58 -36.09 5.04
C ALA A 424 0.27 -35.84 4.23
N PRO A 425 -0.46 -36.88 3.82
CA PRO A 425 -1.70 -36.75 3.05
C PRO A 425 -2.78 -35.93 3.77
N GLN A 426 -3.51 -35.10 3.01
CA GLN A 426 -4.60 -34.27 3.54
C GLN A 426 -4.19 -33.33 4.69
N GLY A 427 -2.91 -33.00 4.79
CA GLY A 427 -2.35 -32.06 5.76
C GLY A 427 -2.54 -30.60 5.32
N ARG A 428 -2.44 -29.70 6.29
CA ARG A 428 -2.40 -28.25 6.08
C ARG A 428 -1.07 -27.71 6.58
N TYR A 429 -0.46 -26.85 5.78
CA TYR A 429 0.87 -26.34 6.00
C TYR A 429 0.93 -24.83 5.75
N THR A 430 1.58 -24.10 6.64
CA THR A 430 2.02 -22.74 6.36
C THR A 430 3.39 -22.82 5.70
N VAL A 431 3.53 -22.34 4.47
CA VAL A 431 4.82 -22.22 3.79
C VAL A 431 5.31 -20.78 3.90
N GLU A 432 6.46 -20.59 4.55
CA GLU A 432 7.08 -19.29 4.77
C GLU A 432 8.25 -19.08 3.81
N PHE A 433 8.35 -17.88 3.23
CA PHE A 433 9.34 -17.55 2.20
C PHE A 433 10.29 -16.46 2.69
N PHE A 434 11.55 -16.64 2.33
CA PHE A 434 12.63 -15.75 2.70
C PHE A 434 13.49 -15.45 1.49
N VAL A 435 14.06 -14.24 1.45
CA VAL A 435 15.01 -13.82 0.42
C VAL A 435 16.34 -13.42 1.04
N GLY A 436 17.42 -13.66 0.32
CA GLY A 436 18.75 -13.16 0.63
C GLY A 436 19.54 -12.78 -0.62
N ALA A 437 20.52 -11.91 -0.45
CA ALA A 437 21.37 -11.46 -1.58
C ALA A 437 22.27 -12.59 -2.11
N SER A 438 22.51 -13.60 -1.28
CA SER A 438 23.25 -14.81 -1.64
C SER A 438 22.62 -16.01 -0.95
N CYS A 439 22.85 -17.18 -1.53
CA CYS A 439 22.50 -18.43 -0.87
C CYS A 439 23.69 -18.84 0.00
N HIS A 440 23.41 -19.39 1.17
CA HIS A 440 24.45 -19.99 1.99
C HIS A 440 25.23 -21.08 1.21
N PRO A 441 26.53 -21.31 1.48
CA PRO A 441 27.35 -22.30 0.78
C PRO A 441 26.82 -23.75 0.77
N SER A 442 25.91 -24.10 1.69
CA SER A 442 25.21 -25.40 1.67
C SER A 442 24.19 -25.54 0.53
N GLY A 443 23.87 -24.45 -0.18
CA GLY A 443 22.82 -24.41 -1.21
C GLY A 443 21.40 -24.26 -0.67
N ARG A 444 21.25 -24.01 0.65
CA ARG A 444 19.97 -23.86 1.36
C ARG A 444 20.02 -22.65 2.28
N GLY A 445 18.90 -21.95 2.42
CA GLY A 445 18.80 -20.84 3.37
C GLY A 445 19.33 -19.52 2.84
N ALA A 446 18.42 -18.74 2.28
CA ALA A 446 18.57 -17.32 1.97
C ALA A 446 17.54 -16.57 2.82
N ALA A 447 17.91 -16.27 4.07
CA ALA A 447 16.99 -15.82 5.11
C ALA A 447 17.32 -14.43 5.67
N ASP A 448 17.78 -13.53 4.80
CA ASP A 448 18.10 -12.15 5.16
C ASP A 448 16.81 -11.33 5.40
N PHE A 449 15.72 -11.70 4.73
CA PHE A 449 14.45 -10.98 4.81
C PHE A 449 13.26 -11.93 4.66
N TYR A 450 12.21 -11.73 5.45
CA TYR A 450 10.96 -12.48 5.36
C TYR A 450 10.04 -11.86 4.30
N LEU A 451 9.74 -12.62 3.23
CA LEU A 451 8.87 -12.18 2.13
C LEU A 451 7.39 -12.27 2.46
N GLY A 452 7.00 -13.30 3.21
CA GLY A 452 5.61 -13.62 3.50
C GLY A 452 5.38 -15.12 3.58
N SER A 453 4.11 -15.52 3.61
CA SER A 453 3.70 -16.92 3.67
C SER A 453 2.49 -17.21 2.79
N THR A 454 2.25 -18.49 2.54
CA THR A 454 1.03 -19.01 1.92
C THR A 454 0.57 -20.28 2.62
N GLU A 455 -0.73 -20.56 2.58
CA GLU A 455 -1.31 -21.78 3.13
C GLU A 455 -1.44 -22.83 2.02
N VAL A 456 -0.97 -24.04 2.31
CA VAL A 456 -0.88 -25.15 1.35
C VAL A 456 -1.59 -26.37 1.95
N ALA A 457 -2.45 -27.01 1.16
CA ALA A 457 -3.11 -28.25 1.55
C ALA A 457 -2.69 -29.39 0.62
N THR A 458 -2.23 -30.51 1.18
CA THR A 458 -1.85 -31.70 0.41
C THR A 458 -3.05 -32.52 -0.01
N ASP A 459 -2.95 -33.16 -1.18
CA ASP A 459 -3.96 -34.08 -1.67
C ASP A 459 -3.91 -35.45 -0.94
N ALA A 460 -4.71 -36.41 -1.40
CA ALA A 460 -4.74 -37.77 -0.85
C ALA A 460 -3.42 -38.54 -1.04
N ASN A 461 -2.52 -38.04 -1.89
CA ASN A 461 -1.18 -38.60 -2.10
C ASN A 461 -0.09 -37.86 -1.33
N GLY A 462 -0.43 -36.80 -0.59
CA GLY A 462 0.56 -35.98 0.13
C GLY A 462 1.19 -34.88 -0.73
N SER A 463 0.65 -34.58 -1.91
CA SER A 463 1.23 -33.61 -2.85
C SER A 463 0.43 -32.31 -2.88
N ALA A 464 1.12 -31.17 -2.95
CA ALA A 464 0.51 -29.86 -3.19
C ALA A 464 1.40 -28.96 -4.03
N THR A 465 0.84 -28.27 -5.02
CA THR A 465 1.51 -27.17 -5.73
C THR A 465 1.02 -25.83 -5.21
N PHE A 466 1.90 -24.84 -5.16
CA PHE A 466 1.54 -23.46 -4.79
C PHE A 466 2.11 -22.46 -5.81
N SER A 467 1.38 -21.37 -6.01
CA SER A 467 1.81 -20.18 -6.75
C SER A 467 1.37 -18.98 -5.92
N THR A 468 2.32 -18.11 -5.58
CA THR A 468 2.09 -16.99 -4.67
C THR A 468 2.78 -15.73 -5.17
N LEU A 469 2.18 -14.58 -4.85
CA LEU A 469 2.66 -13.26 -5.20
C LEU A 469 2.96 -12.48 -3.93
N PHE A 470 4.19 -11.96 -3.80
CA PHE A 470 4.59 -11.13 -2.67
C PHE A 470 4.60 -9.64 -3.05
N PRO A 471 3.60 -8.85 -2.61
CA PRO A 471 3.57 -7.41 -2.86
C PRO A 471 4.54 -6.64 -1.95
N GLN A 472 4.84 -7.16 -0.76
CA GLN A 472 5.82 -6.61 0.18
C GLN A 472 7.22 -6.99 -0.26
N ARG A 473 8.09 -5.99 -0.42
CA ARG A 473 9.47 -6.19 -0.89
C ARG A 473 10.44 -5.48 0.04
N PRO A 474 11.68 -5.98 0.20
CA PRO A 474 12.72 -5.22 0.88
C PRO A 474 12.90 -3.85 0.24
N PHE A 475 13.45 -2.91 0.99
CA PHE A 475 13.75 -1.57 0.47
C PHE A 475 14.66 -1.66 -0.76
N GLY A 476 14.18 -1.16 -1.90
CA GLY A 476 14.85 -1.32 -3.20
C GLY A 476 14.34 -2.49 -4.06
N GLY A 477 13.29 -3.19 -3.64
CA GLY A 477 12.65 -4.26 -4.39
C GLY A 477 13.42 -5.59 -4.38
N LEU A 478 12.83 -6.60 -5.02
CA LEU A 478 13.52 -7.87 -5.29
C LEU A 478 14.39 -7.71 -6.54
N ARG A 479 15.61 -8.21 -6.50
CA ARG A 479 16.56 -8.06 -7.60
C ARG A 479 16.77 -9.39 -8.31
N ALA A 480 16.95 -9.32 -9.62
CA ALA A 480 17.38 -10.48 -10.38
C ALA A 480 18.73 -10.97 -9.84
N GLY A 481 18.79 -12.23 -9.44
CA GLY A 481 19.97 -12.82 -8.82
C GLY A 481 19.95 -12.95 -7.30
N ASP A 482 19.02 -12.30 -6.61
CA ASP A 482 18.71 -12.65 -5.22
C ASP A 482 18.24 -14.12 -5.16
N GLN A 483 18.28 -14.70 -3.96
CA GLN A 483 18.00 -16.11 -3.73
C GLN A 483 16.79 -16.20 -2.80
N VAL A 484 15.80 -17.02 -3.17
CA VAL A 484 14.63 -17.32 -2.34
C VAL A 484 14.75 -18.72 -1.73
N SER A 485 14.33 -18.86 -0.49
CA SER A 485 14.20 -20.15 0.20
C SER A 485 12.92 -20.18 1.01
N ALA A 486 12.47 -21.36 1.43
CA ALA A 486 11.22 -21.52 2.15
C ALA A 486 11.29 -22.61 3.23
N THR A 487 10.41 -22.52 4.22
CA THR A 487 10.13 -23.57 5.21
C THR A 487 8.65 -23.94 5.14
N ALA A 488 8.29 -25.14 5.58
CA ALA A 488 6.91 -25.56 5.77
C ALA A 488 6.67 -25.88 7.24
N THR A 489 5.56 -25.42 7.80
CA THR A 489 5.13 -25.74 9.16
C THR A 489 3.77 -26.42 9.13
N ASP A 490 3.64 -27.60 9.71
CA ASP A 490 2.34 -28.29 9.80
C ASP A 490 1.41 -27.69 10.86
N ALA A 491 0.20 -28.24 10.96
CA ALA A 491 -0.80 -27.83 11.94
C ALA A 491 -0.42 -28.17 13.41
N ALA A 492 0.50 -29.10 13.63
CA ALA A 492 1.01 -29.46 14.96
C ALA A 492 2.18 -28.56 15.40
N GLY A 493 2.70 -27.70 14.50
CA GLY A 493 3.80 -26.79 14.78
C GLY A 493 5.17 -27.34 14.40
N ASN A 494 5.25 -28.53 13.80
CA ASN A 494 6.49 -29.09 13.30
C ASN A 494 6.97 -28.25 12.11
N THR A 495 8.23 -27.80 12.11
CA THR A 495 8.77 -26.99 11.02
C THR A 495 9.88 -27.72 10.28
N SER A 496 9.79 -27.76 8.95
CA SER A 496 10.80 -28.35 8.10
C SER A 496 12.13 -27.59 8.15
N GLU A 497 13.17 -28.24 7.63
CA GLU A 497 14.37 -27.56 7.19
C GLU A 497 14.10 -26.49 6.13
N MET A 498 15.09 -25.63 5.90
CA MET A 498 15.03 -24.63 4.84
C MET A 498 15.24 -25.28 3.47
N SER A 499 14.42 -24.89 2.49
CA SER A 499 14.50 -25.39 1.13
C SER A 499 15.84 -25.09 0.47
N ARG A 500 16.13 -25.78 -0.64
CA ARG A 500 17.16 -25.32 -1.57
C ARG A 500 16.83 -23.90 -2.03
N CYS A 501 17.88 -23.10 -2.18
CA CYS A 501 17.72 -21.76 -2.72
C CYS A 501 17.35 -21.83 -4.19
N LEU A 502 16.43 -20.96 -4.61
CA LEU A 502 16.13 -20.72 -6.01
C LEU A 502 16.49 -19.27 -6.35
N LYS A 503 17.20 -19.08 -7.46
CA LYS A 503 17.60 -17.76 -7.92
C LYS A 503 16.39 -17.02 -8.50
N LEU A 504 16.18 -15.77 -8.10
CA LEU A 504 15.17 -14.90 -8.71
C LEU A 504 15.58 -14.55 -10.14
N GLU A 505 14.70 -14.86 -11.08
CA GLU A 505 14.85 -14.44 -12.47
C GLU A 505 14.43 -12.99 -12.66
N ALA A 506 14.93 -12.33 -13.71
CA ALA A 506 14.49 -10.99 -14.04
C ALA A 506 13.00 -10.99 -14.42
N ALA A 507 12.28 -9.95 -14.03
CA ALA A 507 10.92 -9.74 -14.52
C ALA A 507 10.91 -9.67 -16.05
N VAL A 508 10.04 -10.44 -16.69
CA VAL A 508 9.91 -10.43 -18.14
C VAL A 508 9.22 -9.12 -18.55
N GLN A 509 9.71 -8.44 -19.58
CA GLN A 509 9.01 -7.31 -20.19
C GLN A 509 8.01 -7.87 -21.21
N PRO A 510 6.69 -7.81 -20.96
CA PRO A 510 5.71 -8.24 -21.94
C PRO A 510 5.60 -7.23 -23.09
N THR A 511 5.11 -7.71 -24.23
CA THR A 511 4.71 -6.84 -25.35
C THR A 511 3.23 -6.55 -25.22
N LEU A 512 2.89 -5.27 -25.00
CA LEU A 512 1.52 -4.77 -24.95
C LEU A 512 1.21 -4.00 -26.23
N VAL A 513 0.12 -4.34 -26.92
CA VAL A 513 -0.31 -3.72 -28.17
C VAL A 513 -1.77 -3.30 -28.07
N LEU A 514 -2.04 -2.02 -28.27
CA LEU A 514 -3.39 -1.48 -28.39
C LEU A 514 -3.93 -1.78 -29.80
N ALA A 515 -5.16 -2.32 -29.88
CA ALA A 515 -5.79 -2.59 -31.17
C ALA A 515 -6.14 -1.26 -31.87
N PRO A 516 -6.00 -1.16 -33.21
CA PRO A 516 -6.30 0.06 -33.94
C PRO A 516 -7.74 0.54 -33.71
N LEU A 517 -7.87 1.75 -33.17
CA LEU A 517 -9.13 2.48 -33.10
C LEU A 517 -9.40 3.11 -34.47
N GLY A 518 -10.51 2.75 -35.11
CA GLY A 518 -10.96 3.46 -36.31
C GLY A 518 -11.31 4.91 -35.96
N SER A 519 -10.79 5.87 -36.74
CA SER A 519 -10.93 7.32 -36.54
C SER A 519 -11.36 7.98 -37.86
N PRO A 520 -12.19 9.05 -37.85
CA PRO A 520 -12.79 9.67 -36.67
C PRO A 520 -14.01 8.88 -36.13
N ARG A 521 -14.47 9.21 -34.92
CA ARG A 521 -15.64 8.59 -34.26
C ARG A 521 -16.63 9.65 -33.76
N PRO A 522 -17.94 9.39 -33.77
CA PRO A 522 -18.88 10.31 -33.15
C PRO A 522 -18.72 10.28 -31.63
N ALA A 523 -18.99 11.41 -30.99
CA ALA A 523 -19.23 11.45 -29.56
C ALA A 523 -20.40 10.50 -29.20
N MET A 524 -20.34 9.96 -27.98
CA MET A 524 -21.26 8.96 -27.44
C MET A 524 -21.35 7.66 -28.26
N ASP A 525 -20.29 7.28 -28.99
CA ASP A 525 -20.25 6.00 -29.72
C ASP A 525 -20.38 4.79 -28.76
N THR A 526 -21.59 4.24 -28.66
CA THR A 526 -21.90 3.03 -27.89
C THR A 526 -21.56 1.74 -28.63
N SER A 527 -20.84 1.81 -29.75
CA SER A 527 -20.35 0.64 -30.50
C SER A 527 -18.83 0.43 -30.39
N LEU A 528 -18.09 1.38 -29.80
CA LEU A 528 -16.64 1.28 -29.69
C LEU A 528 -16.23 0.19 -28.68
N THR A 529 -15.33 -0.72 -29.07
CA THR A 529 -14.66 -1.60 -28.10
C THR A 529 -13.18 -1.27 -28.12
N ILE A 530 -12.63 -0.91 -26.96
CA ILE A 530 -11.20 -0.67 -26.81
C ILE A 530 -10.59 -1.98 -26.34
N SER A 531 -9.60 -2.51 -27.07
CA SER A 531 -8.96 -3.75 -26.67
C SER A 531 -7.46 -3.70 -26.88
N ALA A 532 -6.72 -4.43 -26.05
CA ALA A 532 -5.29 -4.61 -26.15
C ALA A 532 -4.96 -6.10 -26.11
N THR A 533 -3.92 -6.49 -26.84
CA THR A 533 -3.30 -7.81 -26.74
C THR A 533 -2.01 -7.69 -25.95
N ILE A 534 -1.77 -8.64 -25.06
CA ILE A 534 -0.54 -8.74 -24.28
C ILE A 534 0.05 -10.13 -24.46
N SER A 535 1.35 -10.18 -24.75
CA SER A 535 2.11 -11.42 -24.89
C SER A 535 3.39 -11.32 -24.07
N GLY A 536 3.73 -12.38 -23.34
CA GLY A 536 4.92 -12.46 -22.50
C GLY A 536 5.57 -13.83 -22.59
N SER A 537 6.00 -14.37 -21.46
CA SER A 537 6.53 -15.74 -21.41
C SER A 537 5.45 -16.77 -21.73
N THR A 538 5.84 -17.88 -22.37
CA THR A 538 4.95 -19.03 -22.57
C THR A 538 4.84 -19.92 -21.34
N SER A 539 5.84 -19.90 -20.44
CA SER A 539 5.80 -20.65 -19.17
C SER A 539 4.92 -19.98 -18.12
N HIS A 540 4.86 -18.64 -18.14
CA HIS A 540 3.99 -17.82 -17.30
C HIS A 540 3.35 -16.78 -18.21
N PRO A 541 2.13 -16.99 -18.73
CA PRO A 541 1.46 -15.99 -19.55
C PRO A 541 1.02 -14.78 -18.68
N PRO A 542 1.06 -13.54 -19.19
CA PRO A 542 0.62 -12.36 -18.43
C PRO A 542 -0.84 -12.49 -17.96
N GLY A 543 -1.07 -12.24 -16.66
CA GLY A 543 -2.39 -12.30 -16.03
C GLY A 543 -2.85 -10.95 -15.47
N GLY A 544 -4.01 -10.90 -14.82
CA GLY A 544 -4.51 -9.66 -14.20
C GLY A 544 -5.32 -8.77 -15.14
N GLU A 545 -5.11 -7.45 -15.07
CA GLU A 545 -5.92 -6.46 -15.79
C GLU A 545 -5.08 -5.45 -16.57
N ILE A 546 -5.65 -4.91 -17.65
CA ILE A 546 -5.12 -3.77 -18.40
C ILE A 546 -6.02 -2.57 -18.15
N ALA A 547 -5.42 -1.45 -17.79
CA ALA A 547 -6.11 -0.17 -17.64
C ALA A 547 -5.99 0.65 -18.93
N PHE A 548 -7.10 1.22 -19.39
CA PHE A 548 -7.15 2.04 -20.60
C PHE A 548 -7.34 3.51 -20.22
N PHE A 549 -6.62 4.39 -20.92
CA PHE A 549 -6.61 5.81 -20.65
C PHE A 549 -6.85 6.62 -21.90
N ALA A 550 -7.45 7.78 -21.73
CA ALA A 550 -7.52 8.83 -22.72
C ALA A 550 -6.89 10.11 -22.17
N SER A 551 -6.06 10.77 -22.98
CA SER A 551 -5.48 12.06 -22.64
C SER A 551 -5.86 13.11 -23.68
N THR A 552 -6.20 14.31 -23.21
CA THR A 552 -6.38 15.53 -24.00
C THR A 552 -5.31 16.55 -23.59
N ALA A 553 -5.35 17.76 -24.16
CA ALA A 553 -4.50 18.86 -23.69
C ALA A 553 -4.79 19.28 -22.23
N THR A 554 -6.00 19.02 -21.72
CA THR A 554 -6.47 19.44 -20.41
C THR A 554 -6.27 18.40 -19.31
N GLY A 555 -5.99 17.14 -19.66
CA GLY A 555 -5.66 16.11 -18.68
C GLY A 555 -5.75 14.68 -19.18
N ARG A 556 -5.44 13.73 -18.29
CA ARG A 556 -5.50 12.28 -18.53
C ARG A 556 -6.59 11.67 -17.66
N ARG A 557 -7.42 10.80 -18.24
CA ARG A 557 -8.55 10.12 -17.60
C ARG A 557 -8.47 8.61 -17.82
N GLU A 558 -8.72 7.82 -16.78
CA GLU A 558 -8.93 6.36 -16.91
C GLU A 558 -10.32 6.10 -17.52
N LEU A 559 -10.36 5.36 -18.61
CA LEU A 559 -11.62 4.94 -19.27
C LEU A 559 -12.21 3.68 -18.61
N GLY A 560 -11.35 2.84 -18.03
CA GLY A 560 -11.73 1.62 -17.33
C GLY A 560 -10.64 0.55 -17.41
N ARG A 561 -10.93 -0.60 -16.79
CA ARG A 561 -10.03 -1.76 -16.72
C ARG A 561 -10.71 -2.98 -17.29
N ALA A 562 -9.93 -3.85 -17.92
CA ALA A 562 -10.42 -5.13 -18.41
C ALA A 562 -9.46 -6.26 -18.03
N THR A 563 -10.02 -7.38 -17.57
CA THR A 563 -9.28 -8.60 -17.25
C THR A 563 -8.67 -9.21 -18.50
N ILE A 564 -7.44 -9.70 -18.38
CA ILE A 564 -6.74 -10.42 -19.43
C ILE A 564 -7.30 -11.85 -19.52
N SER A 565 -7.80 -12.23 -20.69
CA SER A 565 -8.24 -13.58 -21.02
C SER A 565 -7.63 -13.99 -22.36
N GLY A 566 -6.84 -15.08 -22.36
CA GLY A 566 -6.17 -15.57 -23.57
C GLY A 566 -5.22 -14.54 -24.20
N GLY A 567 -4.53 -13.73 -23.39
CA GLY A 567 -3.63 -12.67 -23.87
C GLY A 567 -4.34 -11.45 -24.44
N ARG A 568 -5.65 -11.28 -24.19
CA ARG A 568 -6.43 -10.12 -24.64
C ARG A 568 -7.24 -9.53 -23.50
N ALA A 569 -7.28 -8.21 -23.42
CA ALA A 569 -8.21 -7.47 -22.58
C ALA A 569 -9.08 -6.57 -23.47
N ALA A 570 -10.39 -6.59 -23.26
CA ALA A 570 -11.34 -5.80 -24.03
C ALA A 570 -12.30 -5.07 -23.09
N LEU A 571 -12.29 -3.75 -23.17
CA LEU A 571 -13.18 -2.86 -22.44
C LEU A 571 -14.41 -2.57 -23.30
N ALA A 572 -15.57 -3.04 -22.85
CA ALA A 572 -16.85 -2.73 -23.46
C ALA A 572 -17.22 -1.27 -23.20
N THR A 573 -17.87 -0.63 -24.17
CA THR A 573 -18.31 0.76 -24.03
C THR A 573 -19.41 0.92 -22.98
N PRO A 574 -19.34 1.98 -22.15
CA PRO A 574 -20.43 2.37 -21.27
C PRO A 574 -21.70 2.75 -22.04
N ALA A 575 -22.84 2.84 -21.33
CA ALA A 575 -24.13 3.22 -21.93
C ALA A 575 -24.13 4.59 -22.64
N GLN A 576 -23.24 5.50 -22.25
CA GLN A 576 -23.08 6.84 -22.85
C GLN A 576 -21.89 6.92 -23.83
N GLY A 577 -21.21 5.81 -24.13
CA GLY A 577 -19.94 5.84 -24.86
C GLY A 577 -18.74 6.16 -23.97
N PHE A 578 -17.52 5.97 -24.48
CA PHE A 578 -16.28 6.37 -23.79
C PHE A 578 -16.03 7.89 -23.84
N PHE A 579 -16.50 8.55 -24.90
CA PHE A 579 -16.22 9.96 -25.18
C PHE A 579 -17.53 10.67 -25.41
N VAL A 580 -17.97 11.49 -24.46
CA VAL A 580 -19.17 12.35 -24.61
C VAL A 580 -18.83 13.62 -25.41
N ASN A 581 -17.55 13.94 -25.52
CA ASN A 581 -17.06 15.20 -26.09
C ASN A 581 -16.35 14.97 -27.42
N ALA A 582 -16.47 15.95 -28.31
CA ALA A 582 -15.57 16.08 -29.44
C ALA A 582 -14.15 16.40 -28.95
N GLY A 583 -13.19 16.24 -29.84
CA GLY A 583 -11.80 16.60 -29.64
C GLY A 583 -10.85 15.46 -30.00
N ARG A 584 -9.56 15.76 -29.86
CA ARG A 584 -8.48 14.81 -30.11
C ARG A 584 -8.05 14.13 -28.82
N TYR A 585 -8.14 12.81 -28.81
CA TYR A 585 -7.74 11.97 -27.69
C TYR A 585 -6.49 11.16 -28.02
N GLN A 586 -5.59 11.06 -27.06
CA GLN A 586 -4.48 10.10 -27.07
C GLN A 586 -4.88 8.90 -26.21
N ILE A 587 -5.08 7.76 -26.86
CA ILE A 587 -5.55 6.53 -26.20
C ILE A 587 -4.37 5.60 -25.95
N GLU A 588 -4.31 5.08 -24.73
CA GLU A 588 -3.21 4.22 -24.27
C GLU A 588 -3.75 3.07 -23.42
N ALA A 589 -2.97 1.99 -23.38
CA ALA A 589 -3.17 0.88 -22.46
C ALA A 589 -1.95 0.74 -21.55
N GLU A 590 -2.20 0.48 -20.26
CA GLU A 590 -1.18 0.20 -19.25
C GLU A 590 -1.46 -1.15 -18.60
N TYR A 591 -0.39 -1.94 -18.51
CA TYR A 591 -0.32 -3.17 -17.75
C TYR A 591 0.53 -2.93 -16.51
N ALA A 592 -0.05 -3.17 -15.32
CA ALA A 592 0.63 -2.91 -14.05
C ALA A 592 1.75 -3.92 -13.72
N GLY A 593 1.89 -4.99 -14.51
CA GLY A 593 2.74 -6.13 -14.17
C GLY A 593 2.01 -7.16 -13.31
N ASP A 594 2.61 -8.34 -13.17
CA ASP A 594 2.17 -9.42 -12.28
C ASP A 594 3.38 -10.00 -11.53
N GLY A 595 3.28 -11.22 -10.99
CA GLY A 595 4.39 -11.86 -10.28
C GLY A 595 5.61 -12.18 -11.14
N TYR A 596 5.50 -12.19 -12.47
CA TYR A 596 6.56 -12.59 -13.39
C TYR A 596 6.88 -11.52 -14.43
N HIS A 597 5.95 -10.60 -14.68
CA HIS A 597 6.06 -9.56 -15.69
C HIS A 597 6.18 -8.18 -15.07
N SER A 598 7.02 -7.37 -15.70
CA SER A 598 7.18 -5.97 -15.35
C SER A 598 6.04 -5.09 -15.89
N PRO A 599 5.80 -3.91 -15.31
CA PRO A 599 4.83 -2.96 -15.83
C PRO A 599 5.20 -2.49 -17.25
N THR A 600 4.19 -2.34 -18.11
CA THR A 600 4.38 -1.95 -19.52
C THR A 600 3.24 -1.04 -19.99
N ARG A 601 3.53 -0.10 -20.89
CA ARG A 601 2.57 0.82 -21.49
C ARG A 601 2.71 0.85 -23.00
N THR A 602 1.61 1.02 -23.72
CA THR A 602 1.62 1.19 -25.18
C THR A 602 2.06 2.59 -25.58
N ALA A 603 2.46 2.76 -26.86
CA ALA A 603 2.42 4.08 -27.47
C ALA A 603 0.97 4.58 -27.54
N ALA A 604 0.79 5.90 -27.50
CA ALA A 604 -0.51 6.54 -27.67
C ALA A 604 -1.01 6.41 -29.12
N GLN A 605 -2.28 6.06 -29.28
CA GLN A 605 -2.99 6.18 -30.55
C GLN A 605 -3.87 7.42 -30.55
N SER A 606 -3.77 8.24 -31.58
CA SER A 606 -4.66 9.39 -31.77
C SER A 606 -6.05 8.93 -32.24
N LEU A 607 -7.08 9.44 -31.58
CA LEU A 607 -8.49 9.26 -31.94
C LEU A 607 -9.13 10.65 -32.03
N VAL A 608 -9.62 10.98 -33.22
CA VAL A 608 -10.46 12.17 -33.41
C VAL A 608 -11.90 11.77 -33.08
N VAL A 609 -12.48 12.43 -32.08
CA VAL A 609 -13.90 12.34 -31.80
C VAL A 609 -14.52 13.63 -32.31
N PHE A 610 -15.51 13.54 -33.16
CA PHE A 610 -16.26 14.70 -33.61
C PHE A 610 -17.63 14.70 -32.95
N ARG A 611 -18.22 15.88 -32.81
CA ARG A 611 -19.61 16.02 -32.39
C ARG A 611 -20.44 16.29 -33.63
N PRO A 612 -21.53 15.55 -33.86
CA PRO A 612 -22.55 16.03 -34.78
C PRO A 612 -23.11 17.36 -34.25
N ALA A 613 -23.52 18.24 -35.15
CA ALA A 613 -24.19 19.49 -34.81
C ALA A 613 -25.29 19.25 -33.76
N ILE A 614 -24.99 19.71 -32.54
CA ILE A 614 -25.84 19.98 -31.38
C ILE A 614 -26.82 18.87 -30.96
N ALA A 615 -26.57 18.33 -29.75
CA ALA A 615 -27.50 17.51 -28.94
C ALA A 615 -28.20 16.30 -29.63
N THR A 616 -27.57 15.68 -30.64
CA THR A 616 -28.14 14.54 -31.36
C THR A 616 -27.34 13.24 -31.11
N LEU A 617 -28.06 12.13 -30.89
CA LEU A 617 -27.47 10.77 -30.84
C LEU A 617 -27.18 10.22 -32.26
N ASP A 618 -27.69 10.87 -33.30
CA ASP A 618 -27.56 10.47 -34.70
C ASP A 618 -27.29 11.69 -35.60
N TYR A 619 -26.14 11.67 -36.29
CA TYR A 619 -25.65 12.72 -37.17
C TYR A 619 -26.56 12.98 -38.39
N THR A 620 -27.50 12.09 -38.67
CA THR A 620 -28.50 12.28 -39.73
C THR A 620 -29.55 13.34 -39.40
N TRP A 621 -29.50 13.93 -38.21
CA TRP A 621 -30.55 14.80 -37.66
C TRP A 621 -30.25 16.30 -37.66
N SER A 622 -29.06 16.72 -38.12
CA SER A 622 -28.82 18.11 -38.53
C SER A 622 -29.13 18.21 -40.03
N SER A 623 -30.10 19.05 -40.38
CA SER A 623 -30.67 19.07 -41.73
C SER A 623 -30.96 20.50 -42.16
N PRO A 624 -30.46 20.98 -43.31
CA PRO A 624 -30.83 22.30 -43.80
C PRO A 624 -32.34 22.37 -44.03
N VAL A 625 -32.93 23.55 -43.80
CA VAL A 625 -34.35 23.83 -44.03
C VAL A 625 -34.48 24.79 -45.20
N ARG A 626 -35.36 24.45 -46.14
CA ARG A 626 -35.76 25.33 -47.22
C ARG A 626 -37.24 25.68 -47.13
N ARG A 627 -37.61 26.85 -47.66
CA ARG A 627 -38.98 27.32 -47.81
C ARG A 627 -39.32 27.49 -49.28
N ASP A 628 -40.48 26.99 -49.65
CA ASP A 628 -41.13 27.31 -50.90
C ASP A 628 -41.71 28.74 -50.83
N LEU A 629 -41.18 29.63 -51.66
CA LEU A 629 -41.55 31.03 -51.73
C LEU A 629 -42.96 31.25 -52.30
N SER A 630 -43.53 30.26 -52.98
CA SER A 630 -44.85 30.37 -53.60
C SER A 630 -46.01 30.18 -52.60
N ASN A 631 -45.83 29.31 -51.60
CA ASN A 631 -46.86 28.92 -50.65
C ASN A 631 -46.42 29.03 -49.17
N GLY A 632 -45.13 29.25 -48.92
CA GLY A 632 -44.54 29.38 -47.60
C GLY A 632 -44.34 28.07 -46.84
N GLU A 633 -44.54 26.92 -47.48
CA GLU A 633 -44.26 25.61 -46.88
C GLU A 633 -42.76 25.38 -46.74
N ARG A 634 -42.35 24.63 -45.71
CA ARG A 634 -40.94 24.33 -45.46
C ARG A 634 -40.66 22.84 -45.53
N GLU A 635 -39.43 22.52 -45.92
CA GLU A 635 -38.90 21.18 -46.03
C GLU A 635 -37.52 21.09 -45.38
N TYR A 636 -37.18 19.93 -44.83
CA TYR A 636 -35.84 19.63 -44.31
C TYR A 636 -35.19 18.51 -45.13
N TYR A 637 -33.87 18.50 -45.22
CA TYR A 637 -33.13 17.49 -45.96
C TYR A 637 -32.80 16.26 -45.09
N GLU A 638 -33.38 15.10 -45.40
CA GLU A 638 -33.13 13.85 -44.66
C GLU A 638 -31.87 13.14 -45.20
N THR A 639 -30.75 13.26 -44.47
CA THR A 639 -29.43 12.73 -44.88
C THR A 639 -29.40 11.23 -45.28
N PRO A 640 -30.02 10.29 -44.54
CA PRO A 640 -29.88 8.87 -44.86
C PRO A 640 -30.69 8.46 -46.09
N SER A 641 -31.83 9.12 -46.36
CA SER A 641 -32.60 8.92 -47.60
C SER A 641 -32.13 9.83 -48.73
N ARG A 642 -31.36 10.88 -48.42
CA ARG A 642 -30.89 11.93 -49.35
C ARG A 642 -32.05 12.65 -50.06
N THR A 643 -33.16 12.88 -49.37
CA THR A 643 -34.37 13.51 -49.92
C THR A 643 -34.89 14.66 -49.07
N TRP A 644 -35.53 15.64 -49.71
CA TRP A 644 -36.28 16.69 -49.03
C TRP A 644 -37.62 16.15 -48.50
N ARG A 645 -37.94 16.46 -47.25
CA ARG A 645 -39.15 16.04 -46.55
C ARG A 645 -39.90 17.26 -46.04
N ARG A 646 -41.22 17.27 -46.19
CA ARG A 646 -42.08 18.33 -45.64
C ARG A 646 -41.93 18.42 -44.12
N LEU A 647 -41.71 19.63 -43.62
CA LEU A 647 -41.44 19.91 -42.21
C LEU A 647 -42.72 19.92 -41.37
N GLY A 648 -43.86 20.32 -41.96
CA GLY A 648 -45.11 20.52 -41.21
C GLY A 648 -45.16 21.84 -40.42
N SER A 649 -44.23 22.76 -40.69
CA SER A 649 -44.38 24.17 -40.28
C SER A 649 -45.58 24.81 -40.98
N LYS A 650 -46.15 25.84 -40.37
CA LYS A 650 -47.16 26.68 -40.99
C LYS A 650 -46.45 27.85 -41.67
N PRO A 651 -46.99 28.38 -42.79
CA PRO A 651 -46.40 29.51 -43.49
C PRO A 651 -46.19 30.77 -42.62
N ASP A 652 -46.95 30.93 -41.53
CA ASP A 652 -46.87 32.04 -40.58
C ASP A 652 -45.97 31.78 -39.36
N ASP A 653 -45.38 30.59 -39.22
CA ASP A 653 -44.35 30.37 -38.19
C ASP A 653 -43.13 31.28 -38.50
N VAL A 654 -42.67 32.00 -37.49
CA VAL A 654 -41.65 33.08 -37.61
C VAL A 654 -40.22 32.61 -37.39
N TRP A 655 -40.05 31.40 -36.87
CA TRP A 655 -38.74 30.78 -36.64
C TRP A 655 -38.89 29.26 -36.67
N VAL A 656 -37.89 28.55 -37.19
CA VAL A 656 -37.86 27.08 -37.27
C VAL A 656 -36.45 26.58 -37.05
N ASP A 657 -36.30 25.49 -36.30
CA ASP A 657 -35.09 24.71 -36.12
C ASP A 657 -35.36 23.26 -36.51
N SER A 658 -34.48 22.70 -37.32
CA SER A 658 -34.55 21.30 -37.77
C SER A 658 -33.63 20.37 -37.01
N GLU A 659 -32.77 20.88 -36.14
CA GLU A 659 -31.94 20.06 -35.27
C GLU A 659 -32.83 19.27 -34.31
N ARG A 660 -32.59 17.95 -34.21
CA ARG A 660 -33.47 17.05 -33.46
C ARG A 660 -32.82 16.59 -32.16
N PHE A 661 -33.49 16.81 -31.04
CA PHE A 661 -32.91 16.54 -29.73
C PHE A 661 -33.18 15.11 -29.23
N GLY A 662 -32.19 14.48 -28.59
CA GLY A 662 -32.31 13.14 -28.00
C GLY A 662 -32.44 13.16 -26.47
N GLY A 663 -33.46 12.50 -25.91
CA GLY A 663 -33.61 12.26 -24.46
C GLY A 663 -35.01 12.56 -23.94
N ALA A 664 -35.74 11.53 -23.48
CA ALA A 664 -37.12 11.55 -22.95
C ALA A 664 -38.22 12.19 -23.81
N ARG A 665 -37.91 12.89 -24.91
CA ARG A 665 -38.82 13.28 -25.98
C ARG A 665 -38.19 12.90 -27.32
N LEU A 666 -39.01 12.31 -28.19
CA LEU A 666 -38.64 11.75 -29.49
C LEU A 666 -38.18 12.86 -30.45
N ASP A 667 -37.25 12.54 -31.36
CA ASP A 667 -36.78 13.25 -32.55
C ASP A 667 -37.72 14.37 -33.05
N SER A 668 -37.63 15.58 -32.50
CA SER A 668 -38.58 16.66 -32.80
C SER A 668 -37.88 17.94 -33.23
N MET A 669 -38.52 18.64 -34.17
CA MET A 669 -38.11 19.95 -34.69
C MET A 669 -38.76 21.05 -33.86
N VAL A 670 -38.15 22.23 -33.76
CA VAL A 670 -38.70 23.34 -32.97
C VAL A 670 -39.18 24.46 -33.88
N VAL A 671 -40.37 25.00 -33.64
CA VAL A 671 -40.90 26.17 -34.35
C VAL A 671 -41.37 27.22 -33.38
N ARG A 672 -41.37 28.48 -33.81
CA ARG A 672 -42.03 29.59 -33.12
C ARG A 672 -43.16 30.10 -34.00
N ASP A 673 -44.39 30.07 -33.48
CA ASP A 673 -45.52 30.60 -34.21
C ASP A 673 -45.54 32.14 -34.23
N ALA A 674 -46.42 32.73 -35.06
CA ALA A 674 -46.62 34.19 -35.12
C ALA A 674 -47.05 34.82 -33.79
N GLY A 675 -47.62 34.04 -32.87
CA GLY A 675 -47.98 34.47 -31.52
C GLY A 675 -46.80 34.49 -30.53
N GLY A 676 -45.64 33.99 -30.95
CA GLY A 676 -44.41 33.95 -30.17
C GLY A 676 -44.26 32.71 -29.30
N VAL A 677 -45.12 31.69 -29.47
CA VAL A 677 -45.07 30.44 -28.70
C VAL A 677 -44.17 29.42 -29.40
N TYR A 678 -43.23 28.83 -28.65
CA TYR A 678 -42.40 27.74 -29.13
C TYR A 678 -43.16 26.41 -29.07
N GLN A 679 -43.04 25.61 -30.13
CA GLN A 679 -43.71 24.32 -30.27
C GLN A 679 -42.72 23.31 -30.85
N GLN A 680 -42.81 22.06 -30.40
CA GLN A 680 -42.13 20.95 -31.06
C GLN A 680 -43.05 20.32 -32.11
N ILE A 681 -42.45 19.85 -33.20
CA ILE A 681 -43.08 19.04 -34.25
C ILE A 681 -42.45 17.66 -34.23
N ASP A 682 -43.25 16.64 -33.92
CA ASP A 682 -42.76 15.25 -33.92
C ASP A 682 -42.61 14.68 -35.34
N THR A 683 -42.03 13.49 -35.45
CA THR A 683 -41.83 12.77 -36.73
C THR A 683 -43.12 12.45 -37.48
N ARG A 684 -44.29 12.61 -36.86
CA ARG A 684 -45.62 12.42 -37.47
C ARG A 684 -46.29 13.76 -37.83
N GLY A 685 -45.58 14.88 -37.66
CA GLY A 685 -46.07 16.23 -37.92
C GLY A 685 -47.02 16.76 -36.83
N GLN A 686 -47.11 16.11 -35.68
CA GLN A 686 -47.95 16.58 -34.57
C GLN A 686 -47.25 17.69 -33.80
N ARG A 687 -48.00 18.72 -33.44
CA ARG A 687 -47.51 19.90 -32.72
C ARG A 687 -47.84 19.84 -31.24
N SER A 688 -46.88 20.19 -30.41
CA SER A 688 -47.11 20.41 -28.98
C SER A 688 -46.30 21.60 -28.47
N ALA A 689 -46.92 22.44 -27.64
CA ALA A 689 -46.25 23.60 -27.07
C ALA A 689 -45.06 23.19 -26.18
N LEU A 690 -43.97 23.94 -26.29
CA LEU A 690 -42.81 23.83 -25.42
C LEU A 690 -42.93 24.88 -24.31
N ASN A 691 -42.93 24.42 -23.07
CA ASN A 691 -42.93 25.30 -21.90
C ASN A 691 -41.49 25.45 -21.39
N SER A 692 -41.11 26.67 -21.05
CA SER A 692 -39.82 26.98 -20.43
C SER A 692 -40.04 27.91 -19.23
N ARG A 693 -39.28 27.68 -18.14
CA ARG A 693 -39.22 28.56 -16.98
C ARG A 693 -38.24 29.73 -17.21
N ALA A 694 -37.26 29.52 -18.08
CA ALA A 694 -36.18 30.44 -18.37
C ALA A 694 -36.49 31.38 -19.54
N ILE A 695 -37.18 30.88 -20.56
CA ILE A 695 -37.47 31.60 -21.81
C ILE A 695 -38.85 32.26 -21.71
N ARG A 696 -38.86 33.58 -21.60
CA ARG A 696 -40.09 34.38 -21.53
C ARG A 696 -40.75 34.50 -22.91
N ALA A 697 -42.05 34.82 -22.94
CA ALA A 697 -42.82 34.89 -24.20
C ALA A 697 -42.27 35.89 -25.25
N ASN A 698 -41.63 36.97 -24.81
CA ASN A 698 -41.00 37.98 -25.67
C ASN A 698 -39.50 37.74 -25.90
N ALA A 699 -38.92 36.72 -25.28
CA ALA A 699 -37.55 36.32 -25.52
C ALA A 699 -37.46 35.52 -26.83
N GLN A 700 -36.35 35.67 -27.54
CA GLN A 700 -36.10 35.02 -28.82
C GLN A 700 -34.91 34.08 -28.71
N ILE A 701 -35.13 32.79 -28.92
CA ILE A 701 -34.06 31.84 -29.20
C ILE A 701 -33.40 32.26 -30.51
N VAL A 702 -32.10 32.48 -30.44
CA VAL A 702 -31.27 32.82 -31.59
C VAL A 702 -30.64 31.56 -32.16
N ASP A 703 -30.18 30.67 -31.28
CA ASP A 703 -29.64 29.38 -31.66
C ASP A 703 -29.93 28.33 -30.58
N LEU A 704 -30.09 27.08 -30.99
CA LEU A 704 -30.06 25.94 -30.09
C LEU A 704 -28.64 25.40 -30.13
N LEU A 705 -28.08 25.03 -28.98
CA LEU A 705 -26.71 24.55 -28.91
C LEU A 705 -26.51 23.55 -27.77
N GLN A 706 -25.29 23.07 -27.57
CA GLN A 706 -24.96 22.30 -26.38
C GLN A 706 -23.84 22.98 -25.59
N ALA A 707 -24.22 23.70 -24.53
CA ALA A 707 -23.29 24.53 -23.79
C ALA A 707 -22.61 23.73 -22.68
N ASP A 708 -23.31 22.78 -22.07
CA ASP A 708 -22.73 21.89 -21.06
C ASP A 708 -22.58 20.43 -21.53
N GLN A 709 -21.91 19.60 -20.72
CA GLN A 709 -21.53 18.22 -21.12
C GLN A 709 -22.66 17.21 -20.91
N ASP A 710 -23.92 17.64 -20.98
CA ASP A 710 -25.06 16.73 -20.86
C ASP A 710 -25.63 16.33 -22.23
N VAL A 711 -26.82 15.73 -22.26
CA VAL A 711 -27.48 15.28 -23.51
C VAL A 711 -28.70 16.13 -23.86
N ARG A 712 -28.98 17.16 -23.08
CA ARG A 712 -30.13 18.04 -23.21
C ARG A 712 -29.76 19.26 -24.04
N THR A 713 -30.76 19.81 -24.72
CA THR A 713 -30.60 21.01 -25.52
C THR A 713 -30.38 22.22 -24.65
N ASP A 714 -29.42 23.04 -25.02
CA ASP A 714 -29.24 24.38 -24.49
C ASP A 714 -29.65 25.41 -25.55
N ALA A 715 -29.83 26.66 -25.16
CA ALA A 715 -30.25 27.72 -26.09
C ALA A 715 -29.56 29.04 -25.79
N ILE A 716 -29.15 29.74 -26.84
CA ILE A 716 -28.83 31.16 -26.74
C ILE A 716 -30.09 31.96 -26.97
N VAL A 717 -30.41 32.79 -26.00
CA VAL A 717 -31.66 33.55 -25.97
C VAL A 717 -31.38 35.03 -25.87
N ARG A 718 -32.01 35.77 -26.77
CA ARG A 718 -32.10 37.22 -26.71
C ARG A 718 -33.37 37.61 -25.94
N ASP A 719 -33.20 38.03 -24.70
CA ASP A 719 -34.28 38.55 -23.87
C ASP A 719 -34.26 40.09 -23.89
N PRO A 720 -35.36 40.76 -24.31
CA PRO A 720 -35.42 42.23 -24.35
C PRO A 720 -35.19 42.92 -23.00
N SER A 721 -35.43 42.23 -21.89
CA SER A 721 -35.33 42.74 -20.52
C SER A 721 -34.05 42.31 -19.79
N ALA A 722 -33.49 41.14 -20.14
CA ALA A 722 -32.31 40.57 -19.47
C ALA A 722 -31.03 40.58 -20.31
N GLY A 723 -31.12 40.89 -21.61
CA GLY A 723 -29.99 40.89 -22.52
C GLY A 723 -29.77 39.52 -23.18
N TRP A 724 -28.53 39.04 -23.19
CA TRP A 724 -28.19 37.72 -23.72
C TRP A 724 -28.18 36.69 -22.59
N LEU A 725 -28.84 35.56 -22.81
CA LEU A 725 -28.93 34.46 -21.87
C LEU A 725 -28.41 33.17 -22.53
N LEU A 726 -27.65 32.39 -21.79
CA LEU A 726 -27.38 30.99 -22.06
C LEU A 726 -28.35 30.17 -21.21
N VAL A 727 -29.29 29.49 -21.86
CA VAL A 727 -30.30 28.68 -21.18
C VAL A 727 -29.89 27.23 -21.25
N HIS A 728 -29.56 26.65 -20.11
CA HIS A 728 -29.26 25.23 -19.99
C HIS A 728 -30.53 24.40 -19.91
N CYS A 729 -30.52 23.21 -20.48
CA CYS A 729 -31.62 22.26 -20.48
C CYS A 729 -32.95 22.91 -20.93
N ALA A 730 -32.89 23.71 -21.99
CA ALA A 730 -34.02 24.42 -22.55
C ALA A 730 -35.21 23.48 -22.79
N PHE A 731 -36.40 23.92 -22.37
CA PHE A 731 -37.68 23.19 -22.53
C PHE A 731 -37.83 21.90 -21.71
N VAL A 732 -36.90 21.62 -20.79
CA VAL A 732 -37.00 20.55 -19.80
C VAL A 732 -37.51 21.14 -18.49
N ILE A 733 -38.76 20.85 -18.13
CA ILE A 733 -39.45 21.48 -16.97
C ILE A 733 -38.94 20.94 -15.62
N ASP A 734 -37.91 20.11 -15.59
CA ASP A 734 -37.30 19.59 -14.35
C ASP A 734 -36.38 20.67 -13.72
N ASN A 735 -35.73 20.37 -12.60
CA ASN A 735 -34.88 21.35 -11.89
C ASN A 735 -33.57 21.72 -12.63
N CYS A 736 -33.33 21.18 -13.82
CA CYS A 736 -32.12 21.43 -14.62
C CYS A 736 -32.19 22.73 -15.44
N GLU A 737 -33.39 23.18 -15.82
CA GLU A 737 -33.51 24.37 -16.68
C GLU A 737 -33.12 25.63 -15.90
N ARG A 738 -32.05 26.28 -16.36
CA ARG A 738 -31.52 27.53 -15.77
C ARG A 738 -31.08 28.48 -16.87
N ALA A 739 -31.13 29.78 -16.57
CA ALA A 739 -30.65 30.82 -17.48
C ALA A 739 -29.49 31.56 -16.83
N ASP A 740 -28.32 31.47 -17.46
CA ASP A 740 -27.12 32.19 -17.08
C ASP A 740 -26.99 33.43 -17.97
N ARG A 741 -26.75 34.59 -17.36
CA ARG A 741 -26.66 35.85 -18.10
C ARG A 741 -25.27 35.99 -18.70
N LEU A 742 -25.22 36.24 -20.00
CA LEU A 742 -23.98 36.54 -20.71
C LEU A 742 -23.72 38.04 -20.64
N ASP A 743 -22.67 38.43 -19.91
CA ASP A 743 -22.27 39.83 -19.68
C ASP A 743 -21.57 40.45 -20.91
N ILE A 744 -22.23 40.40 -22.06
CA ILE A 744 -21.83 41.09 -23.29
C ILE A 744 -22.73 42.30 -23.56
N ASN A 745 -22.14 43.41 -23.98
CA ASN A 745 -22.87 44.62 -24.31
C ASN A 745 -23.85 44.37 -25.49
N LEU A 746 -24.99 45.06 -25.51
CA LEU A 746 -26.02 44.95 -26.55
C LEU A 746 -25.58 45.51 -27.92
N GLU A 747 -24.43 46.19 -27.99
CA GLU A 747 -23.75 46.52 -29.26
C GLU A 747 -23.23 45.27 -29.97
N TYR A 748 -23.11 44.14 -29.28
CA TYR A 748 -22.75 42.86 -29.87
C TYR A 748 -23.99 42.06 -30.26
N GLU A 749 -23.93 41.46 -31.44
CA GLU A 749 -24.86 40.45 -31.90
C GLU A 749 -24.22 39.08 -31.94
N PHE A 750 -24.98 38.05 -31.58
CA PHE A 750 -24.58 36.68 -31.79
C PHE A 750 -24.50 36.40 -33.30
N VAL A 751 -23.43 35.73 -33.73
CA VAL A 751 -23.21 35.36 -35.13
C VAL A 751 -23.45 33.87 -35.31
N LEU A 752 -22.67 33.06 -34.61
CA LEU A 752 -22.69 31.60 -34.71
C LEU A 752 -22.06 30.96 -33.48
N SER A 753 -22.20 29.65 -33.40
CA SER A 753 -21.62 28.79 -32.39
C SER A 753 -20.76 27.70 -33.03
N GLY A 754 -19.76 27.19 -32.31
CA GLY A 754 -18.86 26.14 -32.83
C GLY A 754 -17.95 25.58 -31.75
N GLU A 755 -17.30 24.46 -32.04
CA GLU A 755 -16.30 23.85 -31.15
C GLU A 755 -14.88 24.27 -31.60
N PHE A 756 -14.41 25.46 -31.20
CA PHE A 756 -13.16 26.02 -31.74
C PHE A 756 -11.91 25.50 -31.03
N ASN A 757 -12.04 25.04 -29.79
CA ASN A 757 -10.93 24.57 -28.96
C ASN A 757 -10.89 23.06 -28.68
N GLY A 758 -11.94 22.33 -29.08
CA GLY A 758 -12.04 20.87 -29.00
C GLY A 758 -12.04 20.32 -27.58
N ASP A 759 -12.55 21.08 -26.61
CA ASP A 759 -12.76 20.62 -25.23
C ASP A 759 -14.15 19.96 -25.03
N GLY A 760 -15.01 20.05 -26.04
CA GLY A 760 -16.36 19.52 -26.03
C GLY A 760 -17.33 20.46 -25.34
N LEU A 761 -17.15 21.76 -25.43
CA LEU A 761 -18.09 22.78 -25.00
C LEU A 761 -18.28 23.76 -26.16
N THR A 762 -19.53 24.16 -26.41
CA THR A 762 -19.80 25.07 -27.52
C THR A 762 -19.25 26.47 -27.22
N ASP A 763 -18.36 26.94 -28.09
CA ASP A 763 -17.81 28.28 -28.09
C ASP A 763 -18.70 29.25 -28.88
N LEU A 764 -18.66 30.53 -28.53
CA LEU A 764 -19.58 31.55 -29.07
C LEU A 764 -18.84 32.61 -29.88
N ALA A 765 -19.37 32.98 -31.04
CA ALA A 765 -18.87 34.09 -31.84
C ALA A 765 -19.83 35.29 -31.81
N TRP A 766 -19.31 36.46 -31.48
CA TRP A 766 -20.04 37.71 -31.37
C TRP A 766 -19.51 38.75 -32.34
N ARG A 767 -20.38 39.57 -32.93
CA ARG A 767 -20.00 40.67 -33.80
C ARG A 767 -20.34 42.00 -33.16
N ASN A 768 -19.38 42.91 -33.09
CA ASN A 768 -19.63 44.29 -32.74
C ASN A 768 -20.35 44.99 -33.92
N ARG A 769 -21.55 45.52 -33.70
CA ARG A 769 -22.35 46.17 -34.75
C ARG A 769 -21.72 47.42 -35.33
N SER A 770 -20.92 48.12 -34.53
CA SER A 770 -20.34 49.42 -34.89
C SER A 770 -19.01 49.26 -35.63
N SER A 771 -18.13 48.38 -35.15
CA SER A 771 -16.82 48.16 -35.79
C SER A 771 -16.82 47.01 -36.80
N GLY A 772 -17.72 46.04 -36.66
CA GLY A 772 -17.73 44.80 -37.42
C GLY A 772 -16.74 43.74 -36.94
N ASP A 773 -15.97 44.00 -35.87
CA ASP A 773 -15.03 43.04 -35.28
C ASP A 773 -15.76 41.81 -34.74
N ILE A 774 -15.12 40.64 -34.84
CA ILE A 774 -15.62 39.38 -34.28
C ILE A 774 -14.88 39.07 -32.99
N THR A 775 -15.61 38.82 -31.91
CA THR A 775 -15.07 38.32 -30.65
C THR A 775 -15.46 36.86 -30.49
N ILE A 776 -14.47 35.97 -30.38
CA ILE A 776 -14.70 34.56 -30.05
C ILE A 776 -14.56 34.38 -28.54
N TRP A 777 -15.54 33.72 -27.94
CA TRP A 777 -15.55 33.31 -26.54
C TRP A 777 -15.35 31.80 -26.47
N LEU A 778 -14.20 31.38 -25.95
CA LEU A 778 -13.97 30.00 -25.57
C LEU A 778 -14.65 29.75 -24.24
N MET A 779 -15.64 28.87 -24.20
CA MET A 779 -16.56 28.73 -23.07
C MET A 779 -16.08 27.64 -22.08
N ASP A 780 -16.39 27.79 -20.79
CA ASP A 780 -16.29 26.70 -19.80
C ASP A 780 -17.63 25.96 -19.59
N GLY A 781 -18.59 26.28 -20.45
CA GLY A 781 -19.96 25.79 -20.44
C GLY A 781 -20.95 26.72 -19.75
N GLU A 782 -20.50 27.64 -18.88
CA GLU A 782 -21.37 28.63 -18.25
C GLU A 782 -20.98 30.06 -18.67
N LYS A 783 -19.68 30.32 -18.77
CA LYS A 783 -19.11 31.65 -19.04
C LYS A 783 -17.85 31.56 -19.92
N PRO A 784 -17.37 32.69 -20.44
CA PRO A 784 -16.13 32.71 -21.20
C PRO A 784 -14.92 32.39 -20.32
N LEU A 785 -14.20 31.34 -20.66
CA LEU A 785 -12.88 31.03 -20.09
C LEU A 785 -11.81 31.95 -20.69
N ARG A 786 -11.89 32.19 -22.00
CA ARG A 786 -11.01 33.11 -22.75
C ARG A 786 -11.80 33.80 -23.85
N SER A 787 -11.36 34.99 -24.23
CA SER A 787 -11.89 35.70 -25.38
C SER A 787 -10.76 36.23 -26.25
N TYR A 788 -10.97 36.29 -27.56
CA TYR A 788 -10.06 36.96 -28.48
C TYR A 788 -10.83 37.63 -29.61
N ASP A 789 -10.31 38.76 -30.06
CA ASP A 789 -10.90 39.55 -31.13
C ASP A 789 -10.20 39.24 -32.46
N ILE A 790 -11.00 39.02 -33.49
CA ILE A 790 -10.60 38.83 -34.88
C ILE A 790 -11.15 39.99 -35.68
N GLN A 791 -10.26 40.70 -36.35
CA GLN A 791 -10.64 41.74 -37.30
C GLN A 791 -10.82 41.10 -38.68
N PRO A 792 -12.04 41.11 -39.26
CA PRO A 792 -12.25 40.56 -40.59
C PRO A 792 -11.45 41.33 -41.64
N SER A 793 -10.72 40.61 -42.49
CA SER A 793 -9.96 41.23 -43.58
C SER A 793 -10.87 41.70 -44.72
N ASN A 794 -10.58 42.86 -45.32
CA ASN A 794 -11.18 43.36 -46.58
C ASN A 794 -12.71 43.26 -46.69
N GLY A 795 -13.44 43.50 -45.59
CA GLY A 795 -14.91 43.48 -45.57
C GLY A 795 -15.52 42.09 -45.63
N ALA A 796 -14.74 41.03 -45.32
CA ALA A 796 -15.25 39.68 -45.22
C ALA A 796 -16.25 39.53 -44.06
N GLN A 797 -17.26 38.68 -44.23
CA GLN A 797 -18.30 38.42 -43.23
C GLN A 797 -18.18 36.98 -42.75
N LEU A 798 -18.19 36.76 -41.43
CA LEU A 798 -18.27 35.41 -40.87
C LEU A 798 -19.65 34.84 -41.18
N VAL A 799 -19.70 33.71 -41.90
CA VAL A 799 -20.95 33.14 -42.43
C VAL A 799 -21.19 31.70 -42.02
N ALA A 800 -20.17 30.96 -41.57
CA ALA A 800 -20.34 29.60 -41.07
C ALA A 800 -19.20 29.17 -40.13
N ALA A 801 -19.48 28.17 -39.31
CA ALA A 801 -18.50 27.40 -38.57
C ALA A 801 -18.65 25.91 -38.92
N ALA A 802 -17.54 25.25 -39.27
CA ALA A 802 -17.55 23.84 -39.67
C ALA A 802 -16.16 23.24 -39.59
N ASP A 803 -16.01 22.02 -39.08
CA ASP A 803 -14.76 21.24 -39.18
C ASP A 803 -14.49 20.81 -40.64
N VAL A 804 -14.00 21.74 -41.46
CA VAL A 804 -13.83 21.53 -42.91
C VAL A 804 -12.67 20.57 -43.17
N ASN A 805 -11.70 20.47 -42.27
CA ASN A 805 -10.51 19.67 -42.47
C ASN A 805 -10.55 18.28 -41.78
N GLY A 806 -11.56 18.04 -40.93
CA GLY A 806 -11.79 16.80 -40.19
C GLY A 806 -10.86 16.60 -38.99
N ASP A 807 -10.34 17.68 -38.40
CA ASP A 807 -9.43 17.62 -37.26
C ASP A 807 -10.10 17.60 -35.89
N GLY A 808 -11.40 17.82 -35.84
CA GLY A 808 -12.22 17.88 -34.64
C GLY A 808 -12.42 19.29 -34.09
N TYR A 809 -11.93 20.33 -34.76
CA TYR A 809 -12.22 21.73 -34.43
C TYR A 809 -13.09 22.35 -35.52
N ASP A 810 -14.14 23.09 -35.15
CA ASP A 810 -14.91 23.85 -36.13
C ASP A 810 -14.04 25.01 -36.67
N ASP A 811 -13.89 25.11 -37.99
CA ASP A 811 -13.15 26.17 -38.67
C ASP A 811 -14.05 27.39 -38.91
N LEU A 812 -13.47 28.60 -38.96
CA LEU A 812 -14.23 29.82 -39.25
C LEU A 812 -14.27 30.09 -40.76
N VAL A 813 -15.47 30.29 -41.31
CA VAL A 813 -15.66 30.53 -42.75
C VAL A 813 -16.17 31.94 -43.02
N TRP A 814 -15.41 32.68 -43.80
CA TRP A 814 -15.65 34.07 -44.13
C TRP A 814 -16.01 34.24 -45.60
N GLN A 815 -17.12 34.91 -45.88
CA GLN A 815 -17.50 35.37 -47.21
C GLN A 815 -16.80 36.67 -47.54
N ALA A 816 -15.92 36.65 -48.54
CA ALA A 816 -15.25 37.83 -49.07
C ALA A 816 -15.74 38.14 -50.50
N PRO A 817 -15.49 39.36 -51.03
CA PRO A 817 -15.81 39.69 -52.43
C PRO A 817 -15.10 38.80 -53.46
N SER A 818 -13.95 38.23 -53.09
CA SER A 818 -13.11 37.37 -53.95
C SER A 818 -13.37 35.86 -53.79
N GLY A 819 -14.31 35.44 -52.95
CA GLY A 819 -14.56 34.03 -52.64
C GLY A 819 -14.72 33.79 -51.14
N LEU A 820 -14.27 32.65 -50.64
CA LEU A 820 -14.24 32.33 -49.21
C LEU A 820 -12.83 32.41 -48.64
N ILE A 821 -12.74 32.80 -47.38
CA ILE A 821 -11.56 32.61 -46.52
C ILE A 821 -11.96 31.60 -45.45
N ILE A 822 -11.23 30.50 -45.30
CA ILE A 822 -11.46 29.50 -44.24
C ILE A 822 -10.27 29.56 -43.28
N SER A 823 -10.50 30.03 -42.06
CA SER A 823 -9.49 30.06 -41.00
C SER A 823 -9.53 28.75 -40.23
N LEU A 824 -8.52 27.91 -40.46
CA LEU A 824 -8.40 26.62 -39.79
C LEU A 824 -8.10 26.82 -38.30
N MET A 825 -8.94 26.25 -37.45
CA MET A 825 -8.86 26.40 -36.00
C MET A 825 -8.04 25.27 -35.38
N ASP A 826 -7.30 25.59 -34.31
CA ASP A 826 -6.57 24.60 -33.51
C ASP A 826 -6.48 25.11 -32.08
N GLN A 827 -7.13 24.39 -31.16
CA GLN A 827 -7.16 24.74 -29.73
C GLN A 827 -7.59 26.18 -29.45
N GLY A 828 -8.58 26.65 -30.19
CA GLY A 828 -9.22 27.94 -29.98
C GLY A 828 -8.45 29.10 -30.58
N LEU A 829 -7.52 28.86 -31.51
CA LEU A 829 -6.85 29.91 -32.27
C LEU A 829 -6.83 29.60 -33.77
N PRO A 830 -7.01 30.61 -34.65
CA PRO A 830 -6.83 30.42 -36.09
C PRO A 830 -5.34 30.23 -36.39
N ARG A 831 -4.98 29.09 -36.98
CA ARG A 831 -3.59 28.77 -37.33
C ARG A 831 -3.23 29.11 -38.77
N ARG A 832 -4.22 29.04 -39.66
CA ARG A 832 -3.99 29.12 -41.10
C ARG A 832 -5.24 29.51 -41.86
N ASP A 833 -5.12 30.50 -42.73
CA ASP A 833 -6.18 30.87 -43.66
C ASP A 833 -6.03 30.17 -45.01
N LEU A 834 -7.15 29.70 -45.55
CA LEU A 834 -7.29 29.14 -46.90
C LEU A 834 -8.16 30.09 -47.73
N ASN A 835 -7.65 30.53 -48.88
CA ASN A 835 -8.45 31.28 -49.84
C ASN A 835 -9.06 30.31 -50.83
N VAL A 836 -10.40 30.25 -50.90
CA VAL A 836 -11.14 29.30 -51.74
C VAL A 836 -12.02 30.06 -52.72
N ALA A 837 -11.82 29.81 -54.02
CA ALA A 837 -12.64 30.41 -55.06
C ALA A 837 -14.04 29.79 -55.08
N LEU A 838 -15.06 30.62 -55.30
CA LEU A 838 -16.44 30.17 -55.45
C LEU A 838 -16.74 29.81 -56.93
N PRO A 839 -17.74 28.94 -57.18
CA PRO A 839 -18.08 28.50 -58.54
C PRO A 839 -18.53 29.63 -59.47
N SER A 840 -19.11 30.69 -58.91
CA SER A 840 -19.51 31.90 -59.63
C SER A 840 -19.45 33.13 -58.72
N THR A 841 -19.55 34.33 -59.30
CA THR A 841 -19.60 35.60 -58.55
C THR A 841 -20.94 35.85 -57.84
N THR A 842 -21.98 35.09 -58.17
CA THR A 842 -23.31 35.16 -57.54
C THR A 842 -23.55 34.05 -56.52
N THR A 843 -22.55 33.18 -56.34
CA THR A 843 -22.54 32.16 -55.29
C THR A 843 -22.05 32.78 -53.98
N ALA A 844 -22.70 32.44 -52.87
CA ALA A 844 -22.26 32.76 -51.52
C ALA A 844 -22.38 31.54 -50.61
N ALA A 845 -21.52 31.45 -49.59
CA ALA A 845 -21.74 30.55 -48.47
C ALA A 845 -22.88 31.09 -47.60
N ILE A 846 -23.82 30.21 -47.30
CA ILE A 846 -25.04 30.55 -46.56
C ILE A 846 -25.14 29.81 -45.23
N GLY A 847 -24.14 28.98 -44.90
CA GLY A 847 -24.00 28.30 -43.62
C GLY A 847 -23.26 26.97 -43.72
N SER A 848 -23.36 26.15 -42.67
CA SER A 848 -22.79 24.81 -42.62
C SER A 848 -23.84 23.71 -42.39
N THR A 849 -23.45 22.46 -42.65
CA THR A 849 -24.28 21.27 -42.48
C THR A 849 -23.44 20.01 -42.35
N HIS A 850 -24.02 18.89 -41.87
CA HIS A 850 -23.39 17.57 -41.87
C HIS A 850 -24.24 16.55 -42.64
N LEU A 851 -23.79 16.13 -43.83
CA LEU A 851 -24.53 15.24 -44.74
C LEU A 851 -23.85 13.87 -44.97
N ALA A 852 -22.87 13.51 -44.14
CA ALA A 852 -22.08 12.28 -44.28
C ALA A 852 -22.60 11.14 -43.41
N SER A 853 -22.76 9.96 -44.01
CA SER A 853 -23.09 8.70 -43.32
C SER A 853 -21.85 7.92 -42.90
N ARG A 854 -21.97 6.97 -41.96
CA ARG A 854 -20.83 6.18 -41.41
C ARG A 854 -19.97 5.45 -42.46
N GLY A 855 -20.46 5.27 -43.68
CA GLY A 855 -19.73 4.69 -44.81
C GLY A 855 -19.16 5.69 -45.82
N ASP A 856 -19.48 6.98 -45.67
CA ASP A 856 -18.97 8.04 -46.54
C ASP A 856 -17.51 8.37 -46.16
N ARG A 857 -16.73 8.86 -47.13
CA ARG A 857 -15.30 9.16 -46.94
C ARG A 857 -15.05 10.42 -46.11
N ASP A 858 -16.02 11.32 -46.09
CA ASP A 858 -16.06 12.56 -45.33
C ASP A 858 -16.82 12.41 -44.00
N TYR A 859 -16.96 11.18 -43.50
CA TYR A 859 -17.57 10.95 -42.20
C TYR A 859 -16.77 11.66 -41.09
N GLY A 860 -17.44 12.55 -40.36
CA GLY A 860 -16.85 13.38 -39.31
C GLY A 860 -16.43 14.78 -39.75
N PHE A 861 -16.57 15.13 -41.03
CA PHE A 861 -16.30 16.47 -41.54
C PHE A 861 -17.54 17.36 -41.48
N GLY A 862 -17.32 18.66 -41.29
CA GLY A 862 -18.28 19.72 -41.55
C GLY A 862 -18.33 20.05 -43.05
N HIS A 863 -19.53 20.33 -43.54
CA HIS A 863 -19.75 20.69 -44.94
C HIS A 863 -20.27 22.12 -45.05
N LEU A 864 -19.90 22.81 -46.13
CA LEU A 864 -20.36 24.16 -46.39
C LEU A 864 -21.52 24.15 -47.37
N LEU A 865 -22.59 24.86 -47.04
CA LEU A 865 -23.74 25.08 -47.91
C LEU A 865 -23.54 26.39 -48.67
N LEU A 866 -23.66 26.30 -49.98
CA LEU A 866 -23.57 27.44 -50.88
C LEU A 866 -24.88 27.61 -51.65
N ARG A 867 -25.22 28.86 -51.95
CA ARG A 867 -26.34 29.20 -52.84
C ARG A 867 -25.91 30.18 -53.90
N ASP A 868 -26.31 29.91 -55.13
CA ASP A 868 -26.21 30.86 -56.23
C ASP A 868 -27.51 31.66 -56.37
N SER A 869 -27.44 32.97 -56.13
CA SER A 869 -28.62 33.84 -56.19
C SER A 869 -29.15 34.04 -57.62
N ALA A 870 -28.33 33.78 -58.65
CA ALA A 870 -28.74 33.96 -60.03
C ALA A 870 -29.54 32.76 -60.58
N SER A 871 -29.08 31.54 -60.30
CA SER A 871 -29.72 30.30 -60.78
C SER A 871 -30.73 29.70 -59.79
N GLY A 872 -30.62 30.04 -58.49
CA GLY A 872 -31.33 29.34 -57.43
C GLY A 872 -30.73 27.98 -57.07
N GLU A 873 -29.54 27.64 -57.58
CA GLU A 873 -28.84 26.40 -57.23
C GLU A 873 -28.33 26.44 -55.78
N ALA A 874 -28.57 25.37 -55.05
CA ALA A 874 -27.94 25.12 -53.76
C ALA A 874 -26.96 23.93 -53.85
N LEU A 875 -25.72 24.16 -53.44
CA LEU A 875 -24.61 23.19 -53.47
C LEU A 875 -24.12 22.94 -52.05
N VAL A 876 -23.66 21.72 -51.78
CA VAL A 876 -22.88 21.40 -50.57
C VAL A 876 -21.48 21.00 -50.98
N TRP A 877 -20.49 21.59 -50.33
CA TRP A 877 -19.09 21.20 -50.45
C TRP A 877 -18.77 20.06 -49.50
N ARG A 878 -18.46 18.91 -50.08
CA ARG A 878 -18.18 17.63 -49.40
C ARG A 878 -16.76 17.16 -49.63
N ASP A 879 -16.34 16.10 -48.93
CA ASP A 879 -15.04 15.44 -49.15
C ASP A 879 -13.85 16.41 -49.20
N ALA A 880 -13.84 17.37 -48.29
CA ALA A 880 -12.83 18.41 -48.20
C ALA A 880 -11.44 17.82 -47.87
N ARG A 881 -10.42 18.23 -48.62
CA ARG A 881 -9.03 17.76 -48.46
C ARG A 881 -8.04 18.90 -48.62
N LEU A 882 -7.12 19.00 -47.67
CA LEU A 882 -6.03 19.97 -47.73
C LEU A 882 -4.97 19.53 -48.74
N PHE A 883 -4.63 20.41 -49.69
CA PHE A 883 -3.55 20.21 -50.65
C PHE A 883 -2.71 21.48 -50.77
N GLY A 884 -1.46 21.43 -50.28
CA GLY A 884 -0.58 22.61 -50.29
C GLY A 884 -1.21 23.77 -49.52
N SER A 885 -1.38 24.93 -50.16
CA SER A 885 -2.03 26.13 -49.62
C SER A 885 -3.57 26.17 -49.79
N GLY A 886 -4.17 25.22 -50.52
CA GLY A 886 -5.59 25.25 -50.88
C GLY A 886 -6.44 24.11 -50.29
N LEU A 887 -7.75 24.21 -50.51
CA LEU A 887 -8.75 23.20 -50.16
C LEU A 887 -9.36 22.62 -51.44
N VAL A 888 -9.35 21.30 -51.58
CA VAL A 888 -10.08 20.59 -52.65
C VAL A 888 -11.36 20.04 -52.06
N VAL A 889 -12.50 20.30 -52.69
CA VAL A 889 -13.83 19.87 -52.26
C VAL A 889 -14.57 19.19 -53.41
N THR A 890 -15.54 18.35 -53.08
CA THR A 890 -16.48 17.74 -54.01
C THR A 890 -17.82 18.45 -53.88
N PRO A 891 -18.20 19.33 -54.83
CA PRO A 891 -19.51 19.98 -54.80
C PRO A 891 -20.61 18.98 -55.14
N GLN A 892 -21.68 18.98 -54.35
CA GLN A 892 -22.89 18.19 -54.56
C GLN A 892 -24.10 19.13 -54.67
N THR A 893 -24.82 19.12 -55.80
CA THR A 893 -26.09 19.86 -55.92
C THR A 893 -27.15 19.24 -55.01
N LEU A 894 -27.74 20.06 -54.13
CA LEU A 894 -28.87 19.67 -53.29
C LEU A 894 -30.22 19.92 -53.98
N TYR A 895 -30.36 21.04 -54.67
CA TYR A 895 -31.51 21.35 -55.51
C TYR A 895 -31.21 22.50 -56.48
N LEU A 896 -32.04 22.62 -57.53
CA LEU A 896 -31.99 23.68 -58.52
C LEU A 896 -33.41 24.21 -58.77
N ASP A 897 -33.86 25.12 -57.89
CA ASP A 897 -35.19 25.71 -58.02
C ASP A 897 -35.22 27.09 -57.34
N PRO A 898 -35.37 28.19 -58.11
CA PRO A 898 -35.40 29.54 -57.57
C PRO A 898 -36.65 29.84 -56.74
N ASN A 899 -37.68 28.98 -56.79
CA ASN A 899 -38.85 29.11 -55.91
C ASN A 899 -38.55 28.67 -54.48
N TYR A 900 -37.36 28.11 -54.21
CA TYR A 900 -36.96 27.73 -52.87
C TYR A 900 -35.84 28.61 -52.33
N ASP A 901 -35.99 28.99 -51.07
CA ASP A 901 -34.96 29.67 -50.30
C ASP A 901 -34.52 28.82 -49.12
N VAL A 902 -33.23 28.80 -48.82
CA VAL A 902 -32.73 28.17 -47.60
C VAL A 902 -32.97 29.15 -46.45
N GLU A 903 -33.78 28.74 -45.49
CA GLU A 903 -34.13 29.60 -44.35
C GLU A 903 -33.30 29.30 -43.11
N ARG A 904 -32.81 28.07 -42.97
CA ARG A 904 -31.95 27.71 -41.84
C ARG A 904 -30.91 26.67 -42.18
N THR A 905 -29.72 26.93 -41.68
CA THR A 905 -28.54 26.08 -41.62
C THR A 905 -27.96 26.19 -40.22
N ARG A 906 -26.90 25.43 -39.95
CA ARG A 906 -25.99 25.77 -38.87
C ARG A 906 -25.11 26.96 -39.27
#